data_AF-A0A962PZ78-F1
#
_entry.id   AF-A0A962PZ78-F1
#
_cell.length_a   1.000
_cell.length_b   1.000
_cell.length_c   1.000
_cell.angle_alpha   90.00
_cell.angle_beta   90.00
_cell.angle_gamma   90.00
#
_symmetry.space_group_name_H-M   'P 1'
#
loop_
_entity.id
_entity.type
_entity.pdbx_description
1 polymer ?
#
loop_
_entity_poly.entity_id
_entity_poly.type
_entity_poly.pdbx_seq_one_letter_code
_entity_poly.pdbx_strand_id
1 'polypeptide(L)'
;MKHFAIALLRTGVDGARPLVGVTGLLRALLAVLLVLSWNIAAAGIKSPVQGSTLLQSSVVFSWDPVPDATEYYLALSTAPEILKEPPWSNLGFRVVTAGTSTEFLGLPQDGNPVYGRLWYATASGGLGFEDYSWETDAGGTPDVAATLVSPLPAETISSGTVLTWDPGHGVTEYMLTVGSSPEVVSGPPWADLFAWNGTDTSVSIPGLPSDGSSVYMRLWSRILGVWVYETYSFQTEAREAATINLPLAGVPIGNTSAEFQWDKVPGAAKYWLTVATNAQKLQAPPWGDIFLGSTKKNSLVAYNIPLDGQDIHVRLWTNFDGAWLFNDYQFPTQKVVPAALVSPSTVEALGKHAQKFAWNQGSNATRYMFGIATDPALLADDPYGDVFTASTMDREIVATGLPLTGNDVYVRLWSLINDEWFYRDSTYPTVFNNNPPDMLQECTERDWQHVTVDIAGQERQLLAKGTGGAWTRGVIIVLHGGGGVFTNWCNDSVTYNQYQFAREAIEQGYAVIALDSSDKTLLDDWDQNCGKRFDAVNETRDNIDLPFLSWLLDDFIPSLRPPNSSEDIFVTGISNGGFMATRIATHFDDRITAFVPVAAGDPYGTQLYCDETLGTRPEAPGIFLDRETGLSIPEEYACLSSSYPNEKTWDTTDPVSKPPYMLAYHEDDGVVNNSCMQKLNAQLVSHGYPDAGALILTGGGLDPEDAHFWQPEYNQAILDFFNSVGR
;
A
#
# COMPACT_ATOMS: atom_id res chain seq x y z
N MET A 1 18.67 27.88 28.17
CA MET A 1 19.39 28.62 27.10
C MET A 1 18.38 29.16 26.09
N LYS A 2 18.70 30.28 25.43
CA LYS A 2 17.80 31.22 24.69
C LYS A 2 16.96 32.16 25.59
N HIS A 3 17.32 33.44 25.48
CA HIS A 3 16.54 34.68 25.59
C HIS A 3 15.07 34.64 26.06
N PHE A 4 14.68 35.56 26.95
CA PHE A 4 14.17 36.86 26.51
C PHE A 4 14.23 37.93 27.62
N ALA A 5 14.41 39.19 27.23
CA ALA A 5 14.36 40.36 28.11
C ALA A 5 13.06 41.13 27.88
N ILE A 6 12.69 42.03 28.79
CA ILE A 6 11.99 43.28 28.48
C ILE A 6 12.45 44.34 29.49
N ALA A 7 12.59 45.56 29.00
CA ALA A 7 12.99 46.74 29.77
C ALA A 7 12.16 47.96 29.35
N LEU A 8 12.33 49.05 30.09
CA LEU A 8 12.07 50.45 29.70
C LEU A 8 10.61 50.93 29.53
N LEU A 9 10.24 51.92 30.36
CA LEU A 9 9.94 53.34 30.03
C LEU A 9 9.37 54.01 31.32
N ARG A 10 9.86 55.11 31.92
CA ARG A 10 10.11 56.51 31.45
C ARG A 10 8.87 57.12 30.77
N THR A 11 8.30 58.28 31.15
CA THR A 11 8.73 59.52 31.85
C THR A 11 7.50 60.18 32.53
N GLY A 12 7.53 61.23 33.37
CA GLY A 12 8.58 62.14 33.90
C GLY A 12 7.96 63.48 34.38
N VAL A 13 8.76 64.56 34.53
CA VAL A 13 8.35 66.00 34.69
C VAL A 13 7.73 66.39 36.06
N ASP A 14 8.07 67.49 36.75
CA ASP A 14 9.29 68.34 36.89
C ASP A 14 9.22 69.07 38.27
N GLY A 15 10.02 70.12 38.58
CA GLY A 15 9.84 70.86 39.85
C GLY A 15 10.84 71.92 40.37
N ALA A 16 11.69 72.57 39.55
CA ALA A 16 12.40 73.83 39.87
C ALA A 16 13.45 73.91 41.04
N ARG A 17 14.24 75.00 41.07
CA ARG A 17 15.51 75.21 41.83
C ARG A 17 15.64 76.67 42.38
N PRO A 18 16.70 77.08 43.12
CA PRO A 18 16.57 77.92 44.34
C PRO A 18 17.21 79.33 44.30
N LEU A 19 17.01 80.13 45.36
CA LEU A 19 17.88 81.23 45.88
C LEU A 19 17.53 81.43 47.39
N VAL A 20 18.42 81.39 48.39
CA VAL A 20 19.64 82.19 48.73
C VAL A 20 19.36 83.41 49.65
N GLY A 21 19.96 83.38 50.85
CA GLY A 21 20.42 84.59 51.58
C GLY A 21 19.62 85.06 52.81
N VAL A 22 20.20 85.73 53.82
CA VAL A 22 21.61 86.05 54.20
C VAL A 22 21.63 86.45 55.71
N THR A 23 22.74 86.19 56.43
CA THR A 23 23.13 86.66 57.82
C THR A 23 22.19 86.39 59.02
N GLY A 24 22.66 86.09 60.24
CA GLY A 24 24.03 85.81 60.72
C GLY A 24 24.46 86.62 61.95
N LEU A 25 24.35 86.05 63.17
CA LEU A 25 25.14 86.39 64.38
C LEU A 25 24.88 85.37 65.53
N LEU A 26 25.95 84.70 65.97
CA LEU A 26 26.14 83.89 67.21
C LEU A 26 25.06 82.89 67.69
N ARG A 27 25.31 81.59 67.44
CA ARG A 27 25.75 80.62 68.48
C ARG A 27 26.40 79.39 67.84
N ALA A 28 27.36 78.78 68.56
CA ALA A 28 28.26 77.75 68.04
C ALA A 28 27.67 76.32 68.10
N LEU A 29 28.34 75.37 67.43
CA LEU A 29 27.95 73.96 67.27
C LEU A 29 27.46 73.29 68.56
N LEU A 30 26.21 72.80 68.55
CA LEU A 30 25.85 71.52 69.14
C LEU A 30 24.54 71.00 68.49
N ALA A 31 24.66 70.16 67.46
CA ALA A 31 23.50 69.52 66.84
C ALA A 31 23.08 68.30 67.69
N VAL A 32 21.99 68.44 68.45
CA VAL A 32 21.49 67.43 69.37
C VAL A 32 20.22 66.77 68.81
N LEU A 33 20.34 65.47 68.54
CA LEU A 33 19.30 64.46 68.36
C LEU A 33 18.05 64.84 67.54
N LEU A 34 18.05 64.49 66.25
CA LEU A 34 16.82 64.04 65.59
C LEU A 34 16.69 62.52 65.77
N VAL A 35 15.62 62.07 66.41
CA VAL A 35 15.35 60.63 66.58
C VAL A 35 14.68 60.09 65.32
N LEU A 36 15.49 59.52 64.43
CA LEU A 36 15.06 58.50 63.48
C LEU A 36 16.08 57.36 63.59
N SER A 37 15.78 56.42 64.49
CA SER A 37 16.56 55.20 64.67
C SER A 37 16.54 54.40 63.37
N TRP A 38 17.66 54.44 62.64
CA TRP A 38 17.98 53.35 61.74
C TRP A 38 18.18 52.11 62.62
N ASN A 39 17.20 51.21 62.63
CA ASN A 39 17.43 49.84 63.08
C ASN A 39 18.39 49.21 62.07
N ILE A 40 19.68 49.44 62.29
CA ILE A 40 20.72 48.53 61.83
C ILE A 40 20.35 47.21 62.51
N ALA A 41 19.89 46.24 61.73
CA ALA A 41 19.66 44.89 62.23
C ALA A 41 20.98 44.39 62.80
N ALA A 42 20.94 43.97 64.07
CA ALA A 42 22.08 43.36 64.74
C ALA A 42 22.59 42.18 63.90
N ALA A 43 23.91 42.06 63.83
CA ALA A 43 24.68 41.21 62.94
C ALA A 43 24.66 39.75 63.40
N GLY A 44 23.53 39.07 63.17
CA GLY A 44 23.24 37.84 63.92
C GLY A 44 23.33 36.50 63.20
N ILE A 45 23.59 35.47 64.02
CA ILE A 45 23.44 34.06 63.63
C ILE A 45 21.95 33.79 63.40
N LYS A 46 21.65 33.39 62.17
CA LYS A 46 20.31 33.13 61.64
C LYS A 46 19.88 31.69 61.86
N SER A 47 20.82 30.76 61.75
CA SER A 47 20.62 29.35 62.07
C SER A 47 21.88 28.81 62.76
N PRO A 48 21.76 28.16 63.93
CA PRO A 48 20.54 28.00 64.74
C PRO A 48 20.10 29.34 65.33
N VAL A 49 18.78 29.54 65.47
CA VAL A 49 18.20 30.79 66.01
C VAL A 49 18.61 30.95 67.48
N GLN A 50 18.95 32.16 67.93
CA GLN A 50 19.31 32.41 69.33
C GLN A 50 18.23 31.88 70.29
N GLY A 51 18.65 31.10 71.30
CA GLY A 51 17.76 30.46 72.27
C GLY A 51 17.08 29.18 71.79
N SER A 52 17.31 28.71 70.55
CA SER A 52 16.84 27.39 70.11
C SER A 52 17.62 26.26 70.77
N THR A 53 17.08 25.04 70.74
CA THR A 53 17.79 23.84 71.15
C THR A 53 18.67 23.31 70.01
N LEU A 54 19.91 22.93 70.31
CA LEU A 54 20.81 22.22 69.39
C LEU A 54 20.55 20.72 69.51
N LEU A 55 19.76 20.18 68.59
CA LEU A 55 19.30 18.78 68.57
C LEU A 55 20.32 17.79 68.00
N GLN A 56 21.49 18.25 67.56
CA GLN A 56 22.51 17.42 66.91
C GLN A 56 23.90 17.81 67.41
N SER A 57 24.80 16.83 67.51
CA SER A 57 26.20 17.06 67.89
C SER A 57 27.08 17.58 66.73
N SER A 58 26.58 17.54 65.49
CA SER A 58 27.04 18.43 64.41
C SER A 58 26.01 19.54 64.19
N VAL A 59 26.49 20.79 64.09
CA VAL A 59 25.64 21.95 63.78
C VAL A 59 26.37 22.90 62.83
N VAL A 60 25.70 23.28 61.75
CA VAL A 60 26.13 24.36 60.86
C VAL A 60 25.55 25.68 61.34
N PHE A 61 26.44 26.58 61.78
CA PHE A 61 26.10 27.95 62.14
C PHE A 61 26.19 28.82 60.90
N SER A 62 25.18 29.65 60.64
CA SER A 62 25.13 30.59 59.52
C SER A 62 24.55 31.94 59.94
N TRP A 63 25.12 33.01 59.42
CA TRP A 63 24.75 34.40 59.68
C TRP A 63 24.57 35.16 58.36
N ASP A 64 23.87 36.30 58.43
CA ASP A 64 23.82 37.23 57.30
C ASP A 64 25.12 38.08 57.25
N PRO A 65 25.61 38.46 56.06
CA PRO A 65 26.85 39.23 55.92
C PRO A 65 26.71 40.65 56.49
N VAL A 66 27.63 41.01 57.36
CA VAL A 66 27.77 42.36 57.94
C VAL A 66 28.44 43.29 56.93
N PRO A 67 27.87 44.48 56.64
CA PRO A 67 28.53 45.48 55.81
C PRO A 67 29.93 45.84 56.32
N ASP A 68 30.87 46.00 55.39
CA ASP A 68 32.28 46.33 55.62
C ASP A 68 33.10 45.33 56.50
N ALA A 69 32.54 44.18 56.87
CA ALA A 69 33.29 43.12 57.55
C ALA A 69 34.17 42.32 56.58
N THR A 70 35.45 42.14 56.93
CA THR A 70 36.46 41.42 56.13
C THR A 70 36.71 40.00 56.60
N GLU A 71 36.35 39.68 57.84
CA GLU A 71 36.56 38.38 58.47
C GLU A 71 35.62 38.19 59.66
N TYR A 72 35.25 36.94 59.93
CA TYR A 72 34.45 36.53 61.07
C TYR A 72 35.20 35.54 61.95
N TYR A 73 34.86 35.55 63.23
CA TYR A 73 35.34 34.58 64.20
C TYR A 73 34.14 34.02 64.96
N LEU A 74 34.02 32.70 65.05
CA LEU A 74 33.00 32.05 65.89
C LEU A 74 33.69 31.17 66.93
N ALA A 75 33.45 31.47 68.20
CA ALA A 75 33.88 30.64 69.33
C ALA A 75 32.68 30.06 70.05
N LEU A 76 32.75 28.80 70.44
CA LEU A 76 31.72 28.10 71.22
C LEU A 76 32.27 27.63 72.57
N SER A 77 31.44 27.71 73.60
CA SER A 77 31.81 27.36 74.98
C SER A 77 30.64 26.85 75.81
N THR A 78 30.95 26.05 76.84
CA THR A 78 29.98 25.64 77.88
C THR A 78 29.68 26.73 78.92
N ALA A 79 30.34 27.89 78.87
CA ALA A 79 30.05 29.01 79.78
C ALA A 79 30.36 30.38 79.13
N PRO A 80 29.52 31.41 79.34
CA PRO A 80 29.67 32.70 78.67
C PRO A 80 30.91 33.49 79.13
N GLU A 81 31.41 33.23 80.34
CA GLU A 81 32.62 33.88 80.86
C GLU A 81 33.89 33.46 80.10
N ILE A 82 33.92 32.24 79.54
CA ILE A 82 35.05 31.74 78.75
C ILE A 82 35.16 32.48 77.40
N LEU A 83 34.06 33.01 76.86
CA LEU A 83 34.04 33.78 75.60
C LEU A 83 34.64 35.19 75.75
N LYS A 84 34.86 35.66 76.98
CA LYS A 84 35.28 37.05 77.28
C LYS A 84 36.79 37.24 77.30
N GLU A 85 37.55 36.23 77.69
CA GLU A 85 39.01 36.27 77.86
C GLU A 85 39.68 35.05 77.20
N PRO A 86 40.98 35.10 76.84
CA PRO A 86 41.70 33.95 76.28
C PRO A 86 41.58 32.71 77.19
N PRO A 87 41.28 31.50 76.65
CA PRO A 87 41.38 31.10 75.25
C PRO A 87 40.13 31.32 74.39
N TRP A 88 39.14 32.11 74.86
CA TRP A 88 37.89 32.45 74.17
C TRP A 88 36.93 31.29 73.84
N SER A 89 37.31 30.02 74.04
CA SER A 89 36.46 28.86 73.80
C SER A 89 36.96 27.64 74.58
N ASN A 90 36.07 26.70 74.88
CA ASN A 90 36.43 25.32 75.24
C ASN A 90 35.76 24.24 74.37
N LEU A 91 34.85 24.61 73.46
CA LEU A 91 34.23 23.70 72.48
C LEU A 91 34.77 23.92 71.06
N GLY A 92 35.34 25.10 70.79
CA GLY A 92 36.16 25.35 69.61
C GLY A 92 36.09 26.80 69.13
N PHE A 93 37.09 27.16 68.34
CA PHE A 93 37.23 28.47 67.69
C PHE A 93 37.35 28.26 66.17
N ARG A 94 36.75 29.14 65.38
CA ARG A 94 36.81 29.14 63.91
C ARG A 94 37.07 30.55 63.40
N VAL A 95 37.97 30.66 62.42
CA VAL A 95 38.17 31.87 61.62
C VAL A 95 37.52 31.63 60.26
N VAL A 96 36.68 32.56 59.81
CA VAL A 96 35.97 32.48 58.53
C VAL A 96 36.30 33.75 57.73
N THR A 97 37.25 33.62 56.80
CA THR A 97 37.72 34.69 55.92
C THR A 97 36.98 34.73 54.57
N ALA A 98 36.12 33.75 54.30
CA ALA A 98 35.23 33.72 53.13
C ALA A 98 33.95 32.94 53.46
N GLY A 99 32.79 33.51 53.12
CA GLY A 99 31.47 32.96 53.46
C GLY A 99 30.94 33.44 54.82
N THR A 100 29.71 33.05 55.14
CA THR A 100 29.00 33.44 56.38
C THR A 100 28.43 32.23 57.13
N SER A 101 29.13 31.10 57.08
CA SER A 101 28.75 29.87 57.78
C SER A 101 29.94 29.00 58.15
N THR A 102 29.84 28.24 59.23
CA THR A 102 30.84 27.24 59.64
C THR A 102 30.21 26.10 60.44
N GLU A 103 30.77 24.90 60.33
CA GLU A 103 30.29 23.70 61.02
C GLU A 103 31.11 23.43 62.30
N PHE A 104 30.43 23.03 63.37
CA PHE A 104 31.02 22.51 64.58
C PHE A 104 30.57 21.08 64.82
N LEU A 105 31.54 20.19 64.98
CA LEU A 105 31.36 18.76 65.25
C LEU A 105 31.66 18.46 66.72
N GLY A 106 30.93 17.51 67.30
CA GLY A 106 31.15 17.03 68.67
C GLY A 106 30.68 18.02 69.74
N LEU A 107 29.65 18.81 69.46
CA LEU A 107 29.04 19.67 70.48
C LEU A 107 28.40 18.83 71.60
N PRO A 108 28.40 19.31 72.85
CA PRO A 108 27.71 18.65 73.96
C PRO A 108 26.23 18.42 73.63
N GLN A 109 25.71 17.32 74.15
CA GLN A 109 24.30 16.93 74.13
C GLN A 109 23.97 16.44 75.55
N ASP A 110 24.20 17.34 76.51
CA ASP A 110 24.15 17.09 77.95
C ASP A 110 23.10 17.93 78.68
N GLY A 111 22.28 18.67 77.93
CA GLY A 111 21.18 19.49 78.45
C GLY A 111 21.64 20.83 79.02
N ASN A 112 22.93 21.15 78.92
CA ASN A 112 23.48 22.43 79.34
C ASN A 112 23.55 23.39 78.15
N PRO A 113 23.38 24.70 78.37
CA PRO A 113 23.48 25.69 77.30
C PRO A 113 24.90 25.79 76.74
N VAL A 114 25.00 25.77 75.41
CA VAL A 114 26.18 26.15 74.65
C VAL A 114 26.08 27.63 74.31
N TYR A 115 27.12 28.37 74.67
CA TYR A 115 27.26 29.79 74.40
C TYR A 115 28.16 29.98 73.20
N GLY A 116 27.80 30.92 72.32
CA GLY A 116 28.62 31.29 71.17
C GLY A 116 28.90 32.78 71.13
N ARG A 117 30.08 33.16 70.66
CA ARG A 117 30.37 34.55 70.31
C ARG A 117 30.78 34.63 68.85
N LEU A 118 30.04 35.43 68.08
CA LEU A 118 30.40 35.80 66.73
C LEU A 118 31.06 37.18 66.78
N TRP A 119 32.35 37.27 66.44
CA TRP A 119 33.00 38.54 66.14
C TRP A 119 33.01 38.79 64.63
N TYR A 120 33.01 40.06 64.25
CA TYR A 120 33.31 40.53 62.90
C TYR A 120 34.32 41.67 62.97
N ALA A 121 35.39 41.57 62.17
CA ALA A 121 36.34 42.66 62.00
C ALA A 121 36.03 43.44 60.72
N THR A 122 35.98 44.76 60.82
CA THR A 122 35.69 45.66 59.70
C THR A 122 36.96 46.14 59.01
N ALA A 123 36.88 46.47 57.72
CA ALA A 123 37.99 47.03 56.95
C ALA A 123 38.59 48.32 57.55
N SER A 124 37.80 49.06 58.35
CA SER A 124 38.21 50.23 59.13
C SER A 124 38.96 49.92 60.44
N GLY A 125 39.19 48.65 60.78
CA GLY A 125 39.89 48.22 62.00
C GLY A 125 39.01 48.17 63.26
N GLY A 126 37.69 48.31 63.13
CA GLY A 126 36.74 48.13 64.24
C GLY A 126 36.34 46.66 64.39
N LEU A 127 36.34 46.15 65.62
CA LEU A 127 35.90 44.80 65.97
C LEU A 127 34.55 44.86 66.70
N GLY A 128 33.51 44.29 66.11
CA GLY A 128 32.21 44.07 66.75
C GLY A 128 32.06 42.63 67.21
N PHE A 129 31.14 42.37 68.16
CA PHE A 129 30.75 41.01 68.53
C PHE A 129 29.29 40.94 69.00
N GLU A 130 28.71 39.76 68.89
CA GLU A 130 27.42 39.41 69.48
C GLU A 130 27.48 38.05 70.18
N ASP A 131 26.76 37.95 71.30
CA ASP A 131 26.70 36.77 72.15
C ASP A 131 25.39 36.00 71.95
N TYR A 132 25.54 34.68 71.89
CA TYR A 132 24.51 33.69 71.64
C TYR A 132 24.50 32.66 72.76
N SER A 133 23.32 32.12 73.00
CA SER A 133 23.12 30.92 73.82
C SER A 133 22.10 30.04 73.12
N TRP A 134 22.38 28.75 73.07
CA TRP A 134 21.46 27.73 72.62
C TRP A 134 21.45 26.65 73.69
N GLU A 135 20.28 26.14 74.06
CA GLU A 135 20.23 24.94 74.90
C GLU A 135 20.77 23.76 74.09
N THR A 136 21.51 22.83 74.68
CA THR A 136 21.73 21.53 74.04
C THR A 136 20.59 20.60 74.43
N ASP A 137 20.26 19.60 73.62
CA ASP A 137 19.37 18.56 74.12
C ASP A 137 20.08 17.76 75.22
N ALA A 138 19.33 17.28 76.21
CA ALA A 138 19.83 16.44 77.30
C ALA A 138 20.06 14.97 76.88
N GLY A 139 20.16 14.70 75.58
CA GLY A 139 19.84 13.39 75.00
C GLY A 139 18.43 12.94 75.40
N GLY A 140 17.51 13.90 75.54
CA GLY A 140 16.23 13.75 76.23
C GLY A 140 15.01 13.91 75.33
N THR A 141 15.17 14.54 74.17
CA THR A 141 14.19 14.39 73.08
C THR A 141 14.36 12.99 72.48
N PRO A 142 13.31 12.15 72.46
CA PRO A 142 13.42 10.82 71.87
C PRO A 142 13.87 10.91 70.41
N ASP A 143 14.61 9.92 69.92
CA ASP A 143 14.77 9.77 68.48
C ASP A 143 13.39 9.49 67.85
N VAL A 144 13.08 10.17 66.74
CA VAL A 144 11.77 10.08 66.06
C VAL A 144 12.01 9.79 64.58
N ALA A 145 11.34 8.78 64.04
CA ALA A 145 11.37 8.49 62.62
C ALA A 145 10.75 9.65 61.82
N ALA A 146 11.27 9.90 60.62
CA ALA A 146 10.63 10.80 59.67
C ALA A 146 9.24 10.30 59.30
N THR A 147 8.29 11.23 59.19
CA THR A 147 6.90 10.96 58.79
C THR A 147 6.55 11.68 57.49
N LEU A 148 5.71 11.03 56.68
CA LEU A 148 5.28 11.57 55.40
C LEU A 148 4.37 12.80 55.58
N VAL A 149 4.71 13.90 54.92
CA VAL A 149 4.02 15.19 55.00
C VAL A 149 3.06 15.39 53.82
N SER A 150 3.47 15.00 52.62
CA SER A 150 2.65 15.08 51.40
C SER A 150 3.14 14.06 50.37
N PRO A 151 2.24 13.40 49.60
CA PRO A 151 0.78 13.41 49.71
C PRO A 151 0.29 12.81 51.03
N LEU A 152 -0.92 13.18 51.46
CA LEU A 152 -1.56 12.68 52.68
C LEU A 152 -2.15 11.28 52.44
N PRO A 153 -2.18 10.35 53.43
CA PRO A 153 -2.58 8.94 53.21
C PRO A 153 -4.01 8.65 52.71
N ALA A 154 -4.85 9.67 52.53
CA ALA A 154 -6.18 9.56 51.91
C ALA A 154 -6.24 10.10 50.47
N GLU A 155 -5.14 10.65 49.96
CA GLU A 155 -5.03 11.21 48.61
C GLU A 155 -4.75 10.11 47.58
N THR A 156 -5.16 10.37 46.34
CA THR A 156 -4.90 9.50 45.19
C THR A 156 -3.59 9.93 44.53
N ILE A 157 -2.73 8.97 44.20
CA ILE A 157 -1.40 9.23 43.61
C ILE A 157 -1.27 8.64 42.22
N SER A 158 -0.46 9.27 41.36
CA SER A 158 -0.15 8.79 40.01
C SER A 158 1.35 8.51 39.85
N SER A 159 1.73 7.79 38.78
CA SER A 159 3.13 7.76 38.32
C SER A 159 3.67 9.20 38.20
N GLY A 160 4.86 9.44 38.76
CA GLY A 160 5.49 10.76 38.84
C GLY A 160 5.21 11.57 40.12
N THR A 161 4.32 11.11 41.01
CA THR A 161 4.02 11.81 42.28
C THR A 161 5.29 12.00 43.12
N VAL A 162 5.47 13.20 43.68
CA VAL A 162 6.58 13.53 44.58
C VAL A 162 6.13 13.35 46.03
N LEU A 163 6.76 12.41 46.74
CA LEU A 163 6.66 12.32 48.19
C LEU A 163 7.56 13.35 48.86
N THR A 164 7.15 13.84 50.02
CA THR A 164 7.92 14.70 50.92
C THR A 164 7.66 14.30 52.37
N TRP A 165 8.70 14.25 53.19
CA TRP A 165 8.63 13.91 54.62
C TRP A 165 9.33 14.95 55.50
N ASP A 166 9.03 14.95 56.79
CA ASP A 166 9.78 15.73 57.78
C ASP A 166 11.13 15.05 58.08
N PRO A 167 12.17 15.77 58.54
CA PRO A 167 13.50 15.19 58.74
C PRO A 167 13.64 14.27 59.98
N GLY A 168 12.58 14.09 60.77
CA GLY A 168 12.63 13.32 62.02
C GLY A 168 13.60 13.91 63.06
N HIS A 169 14.00 13.06 64.01
CA HIS A 169 14.99 13.36 65.04
C HIS A 169 15.96 12.18 65.19
N GLY A 170 17.28 12.45 65.21
CA GLY A 170 18.32 11.41 65.26
C GLY A 170 18.55 10.64 63.94
N VAL A 171 17.89 11.02 62.84
CA VAL A 171 17.96 10.30 61.56
C VAL A 171 19.21 10.69 60.76
N THR A 172 19.95 9.70 60.26
CA THR A 172 21.18 9.89 59.46
C THR A 172 21.04 9.51 57.99
N GLU A 173 20.01 8.74 57.63
CA GLU A 173 19.78 8.20 56.28
C GLU A 173 18.31 7.77 56.12
N TYR A 174 17.76 7.86 54.92
CA TYR A 174 16.42 7.39 54.57
C TYR A 174 16.48 6.26 53.53
N MET A 175 15.48 5.39 53.59
CA MET A 175 15.13 4.47 52.51
C MET A 175 13.62 4.51 52.30
N LEU A 176 13.17 4.56 51.06
CA LEU A 176 11.77 4.40 50.67
C LEU A 176 11.63 3.09 49.91
N THR A 177 10.67 2.26 50.32
CA THR A 177 10.24 1.10 49.54
C THR A 177 8.76 1.18 49.19
N VAL A 178 8.40 0.81 47.97
CA VAL A 178 7.04 0.88 47.42
C VAL A 178 6.71 -0.43 46.73
N GLY A 179 5.53 -1.00 47.03
CA GLY A 179 5.11 -2.24 46.42
C GLY A 179 3.61 -2.50 46.36
N SER A 180 3.25 -3.57 45.66
CA SER A 180 1.88 -3.99 45.39
C SER A 180 1.15 -4.58 46.62
N SER A 181 1.88 -4.97 47.67
CA SER A 181 1.31 -5.51 48.90
C SER A 181 2.12 -5.12 50.16
N PRO A 182 1.52 -5.20 51.38
CA PRO A 182 2.24 -4.97 52.63
C PRO A 182 3.43 -5.91 52.83
N GLU A 183 3.31 -7.16 52.36
CA GLU A 183 4.32 -8.21 52.51
C GLU A 183 5.58 -7.89 51.72
N VAL A 184 5.43 -7.40 50.47
CA VAL A 184 6.57 -7.08 49.59
C VAL A 184 7.42 -5.95 50.15
N VAL A 185 6.82 -4.96 50.82
CA VAL A 185 7.57 -3.90 51.52
C VAL A 185 8.08 -4.34 52.91
N SER A 186 7.72 -5.53 53.40
CA SER A 186 8.17 -6.07 54.71
C SER A 186 9.50 -6.81 54.68
N GLY A 187 9.90 -7.33 53.52
CA GLY A 187 11.04 -8.25 53.40
C GLY A 187 11.40 -8.49 51.93
N PRO A 188 12.47 -9.26 51.65
CA PRO A 188 12.99 -9.45 50.29
C PRO A 188 11.88 -9.85 49.29
N PRO A 189 11.71 -9.14 48.15
CA PRO A 189 12.68 -8.23 47.51
C PRO A 189 12.72 -6.78 48.06
N TRP A 190 11.98 -6.47 49.12
CA TRP A 190 11.79 -5.15 49.75
C TRP A 190 10.97 -4.15 48.95
N ALA A 191 10.90 -4.30 47.62
CA ALA A 191 9.98 -3.57 46.75
C ALA A 191 9.80 -4.32 45.42
N ASP A 192 8.62 -4.17 44.79
CA ASP A 192 8.35 -4.63 43.41
C ASP A 192 7.95 -3.48 42.47
N LEU A 193 7.61 -2.30 42.99
CA LEU A 193 7.27 -1.11 42.20
C LEU A 193 8.42 -0.08 42.18
N PHE A 194 8.92 0.33 43.35
CA PHE A 194 9.99 1.35 43.44
C PHE A 194 10.78 1.26 44.75
N ALA A 195 12.07 1.56 44.70
CA ALA A 195 12.94 1.67 45.88
C ALA A 195 13.97 2.80 45.70
N TRP A 196 14.29 3.50 46.79
CA TRP A 196 15.25 4.61 46.80
C TRP A 196 15.91 4.77 48.18
N ASN A 197 17.18 5.16 48.23
CA ASN A 197 17.91 5.49 49.46
C ASN A 197 18.62 6.84 49.29
N GLY A 198 18.74 7.62 50.37
CA GLY A 198 19.46 8.89 50.36
C GLY A 198 19.28 9.71 51.63
N THR A 199 19.72 10.97 51.58
CA THR A 199 19.60 11.95 52.69
C THR A 199 18.60 13.06 52.42
N ASP A 200 18.04 13.13 51.21
CA ASP A 200 16.99 14.09 50.85
C ASP A 200 15.68 13.76 51.57
N THR A 201 14.82 14.77 51.77
CA THR A 201 13.48 14.60 52.40
C THR A 201 12.34 14.53 51.37
N SER A 202 12.65 14.19 50.12
CA SER A 202 11.67 14.08 49.03
C SER A 202 12.13 13.19 47.89
N VAL A 203 11.21 12.47 47.23
CA VAL A 203 11.50 11.68 46.02
C VAL A 203 10.29 11.55 45.10
N SER A 204 10.50 11.54 43.78
CA SER A 204 9.46 11.23 42.78
C SER A 204 9.38 9.74 42.50
N ILE A 205 8.17 9.17 42.47
CA ILE A 205 7.93 7.74 42.23
C ILE A 205 7.42 7.52 40.80
N PRO A 206 8.25 7.03 39.87
CA PRO A 206 7.80 6.56 38.56
C PRO A 206 7.15 5.17 38.64
N GLY A 207 6.37 4.80 37.62
CA GLY A 207 5.97 3.41 37.36
C GLY A 207 4.84 2.86 38.24
N LEU A 208 4.13 3.71 38.99
CA LEU A 208 2.95 3.29 39.73
C LEU A 208 1.83 2.82 38.78
N PRO A 209 0.99 1.84 39.20
CA PRO A 209 -0.25 1.47 38.50
C PRO A 209 -1.18 2.68 38.24
N SER A 210 -2.16 2.48 37.36
CA SER A 210 -3.21 3.46 37.06
C SER A 210 -4.58 2.81 36.95
N ASP A 211 -4.79 1.74 37.72
CA ASP A 211 -5.97 0.87 37.74
C ASP A 211 -6.83 1.07 39.01
N GLY A 212 -6.50 2.06 39.84
CA GLY A 212 -7.18 2.28 41.12
C GLY A 212 -6.77 1.31 42.23
N SER A 213 -5.73 0.48 42.01
CA SER A 213 -5.20 -0.42 43.04
C SER A 213 -4.53 0.32 44.19
N SER A 214 -4.49 -0.32 45.36
CA SER A 214 -3.79 0.17 46.53
C SER A 214 -2.29 -0.18 46.45
N VAL A 215 -1.43 0.80 46.65
CA VAL A 215 0.02 0.61 46.79
C VAL A 215 0.47 0.89 48.21
N TYR A 216 1.46 0.13 48.67
CA TYR A 216 1.98 0.16 50.02
C TYR A 216 3.40 0.71 50.03
N MET A 217 3.71 1.53 51.02
CA MET A 217 4.98 2.23 51.12
C MET A 217 5.55 2.10 52.52
N ARG A 218 6.87 2.00 52.63
CA ARG A 218 7.58 2.18 53.90
C ARG A 218 8.65 3.23 53.78
N LEU A 219 8.55 4.24 54.64
CA LEU A 219 9.60 5.22 54.86
C LEU A 219 10.43 4.74 56.03
N TRP A 220 11.67 4.33 55.75
CA TRP A 220 12.64 3.87 56.71
C TRP A 220 13.55 5.04 57.12
N SER A 221 13.76 5.20 58.42
CA SER A 221 14.67 6.18 59.02
C SER A 221 15.80 5.45 59.74
N ARG A 222 17.05 5.83 59.46
CA ARG A 222 18.24 5.25 60.11
C ARG A 222 18.64 6.04 61.35
N ILE A 223 18.33 5.48 62.52
CA ILE A 223 18.50 6.09 63.84
C ILE A 223 19.48 5.24 64.64
N LEU A 224 20.54 5.85 65.19
CA LEU A 224 21.62 5.16 65.93
C LEU A 224 22.19 3.91 65.21
N GLY A 225 22.17 3.92 63.87
CA GLY A 225 22.61 2.82 63.01
C GLY A 225 21.56 1.73 62.74
N VAL A 226 20.41 1.76 63.40
CA VAL A 226 19.27 0.84 63.24
C VAL A 226 18.22 1.46 62.30
N TRP A 227 17.57 0.64 61.48
CA TRP A 227 16.44 1.07 60.65
C TRP A 227 15.11 0.89 61.38
N VAL A 228 14.42 2.01 61.62
CA VAL A 228 13.00 2.05 62.01
C VAL A 228 12.17 2.51 60.82
N TYR A 229 10.85 2.29 60.81
CA TYR A 229 10.01 2.63 59.65
C TYR A 229 8.57 2.97 60.02
N GLU A 230 7.97 3.82 59.20
CA GLU A 230 6.52 4.03 59.14
C GLU A 230 5.95 3.46 57.85
N THR A 231 4.70 2.99 57.89
CA THR A 231 4.01 2.37 56.74
C THR A 231 2.83 3.22 56.30
N TYR A 232 2.74 3.47 54.99
CA TYR A 232 1.65 4.21 54.35
C TYR A 232 1.00 3.35 53.27
N SER A 233 -0.27 3.62 52.98
CA SER A 233 -0.99 3.03 51.86
C SER A 233 -1.71 4.13 51.09
N PHE A 234 -1.68 4.06 49.77
CA PHE A 234 -2.30 5.03 48.86
C PHE A 234 -3.15 4.31 47.83
N GLN A 235 -4.23 4.93 47.37
CA GLN A 235 -4.89 4.50 46.13
C GLN A 235 -4.18 5.12 44.94
N THR A 236 -3.95 4.33 43.90
CA THR A 236 -3.50 4.87 42.61
C THR A 236 -4.65 5.54 41.86
N GLU A 237 -4.34 6.42 40.91
CA GLU A 237 -5.34 7.01 40.03
C GLU A 237 -6.05 5.93 39.20
N ALA A 238 -7.37 5.85 39.28
CA ALA A 238 -8.17 4.96 38.46
C ALA A 238 -8.38 5.57 37.06
N ARG A 239 -7.72 5.01 36.05
CA ARG A 239 -7.90 5.36 34.63
C ARG A 239 -8.53 4.19 33.88
N GLU A 240 -9.27 4.51 32.82
CA GLU A 240 -9.88 3.52 31.94
C GLU A 240 -9.00 3.26 30.71
N ALA A 241 -8.96 2.01 30.24
CA ALA A 241 -8.33 1.68 28.96
C ALA A 241 -9.20 2.17 27.79
N ALA A 242 -8.57 2.56 26.67
CA ALA A 242 -9.29 2.89 25.45
C ALA A 242 -10.14 1.71 24.96
N THR A 243 -11.30 2.02 24.40
CA THR A 243 -12.25 1.04 23.88
C THR A 243 -12.32 1.09 22.36
N ILE A 244 -12.20 -0.06 21.71
CA ILE A 244 -12.40 -0.18 20.25
C ILE A 244 -13.87 0.10 19.95
N ASN A 245 -14.11 1.08 19.07
CA ASN A 245 -15.45 1.48 18.61
C ASN A 245 -15.69 1.14 17.13
N LEU A 246 -14.63 0.89 16.34
CA LEU A 246 -14.68 0.30 15.00
C LEU A 246 -13.55 -0.73 14.83
N PRO A 247 -13.78 -1.88 14.15
CA PRO A 247 -15.09 -2.40 13.74
C PRO A 247 -16.00 -2.67 14.95
N LEU A 248 -17.32 -2.68 14.73
CA LEU A 248 -18.28 -2.96 15.79
C LEU A 248 -18.19 -4.44 16.21
N ALA A 249 -18.22 -4.71 17.51
CA ALA A 249 -18.16 -6.06 18.05
C ALA A 249 -19.26 -6.96 17.45
N GLY A 250 -18.87 -8.16 17.00
CA GLY A 250 -19.77 -9.12 16.36
C GLY A 250 -20.04 -8.89 14.87
N VAL A 251 -19.57 -7.80 14.25
CA VAL A 251 -19.57 -7.64 12.79
C VAL A 251 -18.39 -8.43 12.20
N PRO A 252 -18.60 -9.32 11.21
CA PRO A 252 -17.51 -10.05 10.59
C PRO A 252 -16.54 -9.14 9.82
N ILE A 253 -15.24 -9.39 9.96
CA ILE A 253 -14.20 -8.76 9.15
C ILE A 253 -14.14 -9.49 7.79
N GLY A 254 -14.35 -8.75 6.71
CA GLY A 254 -14.50 -9.29 5.34
C GLY A 254 -13.24 -9.30 4.48
N ASN A 255 -12.16 -8.64 4.91
CA ASN A 255 -10.92 -8.43 4.14
C ASN A 255 -9.71 -8.86 4.99
N THR A 256 -8.55 -9.16 4.40
CA THR A 256 -7.33 -9.47 5.17
C THR A 256 -6.72 -8.26 5.88
N SER A 257 -7.30 -7.07 5.72
CA SER A 257 -6.99 -5.89 6.52
C SER A 257 -8.24 -5.25 7.14
N ALA A 258 -8.07 -4.66 8.33
CA ALA A 258 -9.12 -3.93 9.03
C ALA A 258 -8.53 -2.74 9.81
N GLU A 259 -9.18 -1.57 9.73
CA GLU A 259 -8.86 -0.45 10.60
C GLU A 259 -9.58 -0.61 11.94
N PHE A 260 -8.80 -0.64 13.02
CA PHE A 260 -9.29 -0.55 14.38
C PHE A 260 -9.22 0.91 14.82
N GLN A 261 -10.35 1.47 15.27
CA GLN A 261 -10.46 2.82 15.81
C GLN A 261 -10.97 2.79 17.26
N TRP A 262 -10.59 3.82 18.01
CA TRP A 262 -11.00 4.04 19.39
C TRP A 262 -11.07 5.54 19.69
N ASP A 263 -11.66 5.91 20.83
CA ASP A 263 -11.66 7.30 21.30
C ASP A 263 -10.36 7.64 22.05
N LYS A 264 -9.92 8.90 21.95
CA LYS A 264 -8.69 9.35 22.61
C LYS A 264 -8.92 9.49 24.13
N VAL A 265 -8.25 8.66 24.91
CA VAL A 265 -8.29 8.74 26.38
C VAL A 265 -7.38 9.88 26.89
N PRO A 266 -7.86 10.75 27.79
CA PRO A 266 -7.02 11.76 28.45
C PRO A 266 -5.82 11.12 29.18
N GLY A 267 -4.64 11.74 29.07
CA GLY A 267 -3.41 11.23 29.70
C GLY A 267 -2.73 10.06 28.98
N ALA A 268 -3.34 9.44 27.96
CA ALA A 268 -2.71 8.34 27.22
C ALA A 268 -1.55 8.84 26.33
N ALA A 269 -0.36 8.24 26.52
CA ALA A 269 0.88 8.59 25.84
C ALA A 269 1.06 7.89 24.47
N LYS A 270 0.54 6.66 24.35
CA LYS A 270 0.52 5.81 23.14
C LYS A 270 -0.44 4.62 23.32
N TYR A 271 -0.74 3.95 22.21
CA TYR A 271 -1.51 2.71 22.16
C TYR A 271 -0.74 1.60 21.44
N TRP A 272 -0.95 0.35 21.84
CA TRP A 272 -0.54 -0.84 21.08
C TRP A 272 -1.78 -1.65 20.70
N LEU A 273 -1.80 -2.22 19.51
CA LEU A 273 -2.81 -3.17 19.06
C LEU A 273 -2.13 -4.53 18.80
N THR A 274 -2.68 -5.58 19.38
CA THR A 274 -2.24 -6.97 19.18
C THR A 274 -3.41 -7.76 18.61
N VAL A 275 -3.19 -8.51 17.53
CA VAL A 275 -4.20 -9.37 16.87
C VAL A 275 -3.67 -10.79 16.79
N ALA A 276 -4.51 -11.76 17.14
CA ALA A 276 -4.13 -13.17 17.28
C ALA A 276 -5.22 -14.14 16.83
N THR A 277 -4.81 -15.35 16.42
CA THR A 277 -5.72 -16.48 16.11
C THR A 277 -6.36 -17.12 17.34
N ASN A 278 -5.93 -16.78 18.56
CA ASN A 278 -6.56 -17.21 19.81
C ASN A 278 -6.19 -16.28 20.98
N ALA A 279 -7.00 -16.33 22.05
CA ALA A 279 -6.80 -15.49 23.25
C ALA A 279 -5.49 -15.77 24.01
N GLN A 280 -4.92 -16.98 23.91
CA GLN A 280 -3.67 -17.33 24.62
C GLN A 280 -2.47 -16.58 24.04
N LYS A 281 -2.43 -16.39 22.71
CA LYS A 281 -1.40 -15.62 22.00
C LYS A 281 -1.43 -14.10 22.26
N LEU A 282 -2.43 -13.59 23.00
CA LEU A 282 -2.44 -12.22 23.52
C LEU A 282 -1.70 -12.09 24.87
N GLN A 283 -1.49 -13.18 25.60
CA GLN A 283 -1.00 -13.14 26.99
C GLN A 283 0.52 -13.20 27.13
N ALA A 284 1.23 -13.78 26.15
CA ALA A 284 2.66 -14.05 26.25
C ALA A 284 3.39 -13.78 24.91
N PRO A 285 4.72 -13.48 24.94
CA PRO A 285 5.53 -13.37 23.73
C PRO A 285 5.58 -14.67 22.91
N PRO A 286 5.60 -14.59 21.56
CA PRO A 286 5.42 -13.39 20.74
C PRO A 286 3.95 -12.94 20.75
N TRP A 287 3.69 -11.70 21.18
CA TRP A 287 2.33 -11.18 21.32
C TRP A 287 1.68 -10.96 19.95
N GLY A 288 0.62 -11.71 19.66
CA GLY A 288 -0.10 -11.64 18.39
C GLY A 288 0.64 -12.32 17.24
N ASP A 289 0.04 -13.36 16.67
CA ASP A 289 0.57 -14.07 15.49
C ASP A 289 0.02 -13.54 14.16
N ILE A 290 -0.98 -12.67 14.19
CA ILE A 290 -1.51 -11.99 13.00
C ILE A 290 -0.84 -10.63 12.84
N PHE A 291 -0.92 -9.80 13.88
CA PHE A 291 -0.44 -8.42 13.83
C PHE A 291 -0.06 -7.87 15.21
N LEU A 292 1.02 -7.08 15.26
CA LEU A 292 1.41 -6.29 16.42
C LEU A 292 1.89 -4.91 15.95
N GLY A 293 1.30 -3.84 16.47
CA GLY A 293 1.64 -2.48 16.06
C GLY A 293 1.38 -1.43 17.15
N SER A 294 1.94 -0.23 16.96
CA SER A 294 1.83 0.85 17.93
C SER A 294 1.60 2.21 17.29
N THR A 295 0.90 3.10 17.99
CA THR A 295 0.52 4.42 17.46
C THR A 295 0.32 5.46 18.56
N LYS A 296 0.41 6.74 18.20
CA LYS A 296 -0.07 7.88 19.00
C LYS A 296 -1.39 8.46 18.47
N LYS A 297 -1.88 7.97 17.32
CA LYS A 297 -3.22 8.23 16.80
C LYS A 297 -4.24 7.38 17.55
N ASN A 298 -5.52 7.61 17.27
CA ASN A 298 -6.64 6.84 17.81
C ASN A 298 -7.16 5.77 16.83
N SER A 299 -6.34 5.40 15.83
CA SER A 299 -6.60 4.27 14.95
C SER A 299 -5.31 3.60 14.46
N LEU A 300 -5.46 2.35 14.00
CA LEU A 300 -4.40 1.53 13.42
C LEU A 300 -4.99 0.47 12.47
N VAL A 301 -4.38 0.25 11.31
CA VAL A 301 -4.76 -0.81 10.38
C VAL A 301 -3.97 -2.07 10.70
N ALA A 302 -4.67 -3.18 10.97
CA ALA A 302 -4.08 -4.52 11.01
C ALA A 302 -4.19 -5.18 9.63
N TYR A 303 -3.22 -6.03 9.30
CA TYR A 303 -3.12 -6.77 8.04
C TYR A 303 -2.90 -8.26 8.31
N ASN A 304 -2.92 -9.10 7.28
CA ASN A 304 -2.82 -10.57 7.34
C ASN A 304 -3.93 -11.25 8.16
N ILE A 305 -5.10 -10.63 8.28
CA ILE A 305 -6.27 -11.22 8.95
C ILE A 305 -6.74 -12.45 8.15
N PRO A 306 -6.83 -13.65 8.76
CA PRO A 306 -7.31 -14.83 8.06
C PRO A 306 -8.81 -14.71 7.75
N LEU A 307 -9.22 -15.11 6.55
CA LEU A 307 -10.62 -15.18 6.13
C LEU A 307 -11.12 -16.63 6.05
N ASP A 308 -10.85 -17.40 7.11
CA ASP A 308 -11.18 -18.83 7.21
C ASP A 308 -12.53 -19.10 7.90
N GLY A 309 -13.14 -18.07 8.49
CA GLY A 309 -14.38 -18.14 9.24
C GLY A 309 -14.19 -18.42 10.73
N GLN A 310 -12.97 -18.40 11.25
CA GLN A 310 -12.69 -18.42 12.69
C GLN A 310 -12.69 -17.01 13.27
N ASP A 311 -12.85 -16.88 14.59
CA ASP A 311 -12.74 -15.61 15.27
C ASP A 311 -11.27 -15.20 15.45
N ILE A 312 -10.96 -13.92 15.25
CA ILE A 312 -9.70 -13.32 15.72
C ILE A 312 -9.89 -12.69 17.10
N HIS A 313 -8.83 -12.69 17.89
CA HIS A 313 -8.77 -12.05 19.19
C HIS A 313 -7.88 -10.82 19.12
N VAL A 314 -8.34 -9.71 19.69
CA VAL A 314 -7.69 -8.41 19.60
C VAL A 314 -7.51 -7.80 20.99
N ARG A 315 -6.31 -7.33 21.32
CA ARG A 315 -6.02 -6.56 22.54
C ARG A 315 -5.62 -5.14 22.17
N LEU A 316 -6.35 -4.16 22.71
CA LEU A 316 -5.98 -2.75 22.65
C LEU A 316 -5.35 -2.34 23.99
N TRP A 317 -4.05 -2.03 23.98
CA TRP A 317 -3.31 -1.54 25.12
C TRP A 317 -3.26 -0.01 25.13
N THR A 318 -3.42 0.60 26.31
CA THR A 318 -3.32 2.05 26.55
C THR A 318 -2.18 2.32 27.53
N ASN A 319 -1.24 3.20 27.16
CA ASN A 319 -0.08 3.53 27.99
C ASN A 319 -0.25 4.86 28.71
N PHE A 320 -0.03 4.85 30.02
CA PHE A 320 -0.04 6.02 30.91
C PHE A 320 1.35 6.16 31.56
N ASP A 321 2.29 6.79 30.85
CA ASP A 321 3.64 7.12 31.33
C ASP A 321 4.36 6.00 32.10
N GLY A 322 4.30 4.79 31.54
CA GLY A 322 4.91 3.57 32.08
C GLY A 322 3.89 2.48 32.41
N ALA A 323 2.73 2.86 32.97
CA ALA A 323 1.64 1.93 33.24
C ALA A 323 0.92 1.51 31.94
N TRP A 324 0.37 0.30 31.91
CA TRP A 324 -0.37 -0.24 30.78
C TRP A 324 -1.68 -0.87 31.25
N LEU A 325 -2.79 -0.40 30.68
CA LEU A 325 -4.10 -1.04 30.79
C LEU A 325 -4.50 -1.60 29.42
N PHE A 326 -5.44 -2.54 29.35
CA PHE A 326 -5.91 -3.07 28.07
C PHE A 326 -7.38 -3.49 28.10
N ASN A 327 -7.98 -3.57 26.91
CA ASN A 327 -9.26 -4.22 26.66
C ASN A 327 -9.10 -5.32 25.60
N ASP A 328 -9.77 -6.45 25.81
CA ASP A 328 -9.79 -7.60 24.90
C ASP A 328 -11.11 -7.69 24.13
N TYR A 329 -11.01 -8.08 22.86
CA TYR A 329 -12.10 -8.17 21.89
C TYR A 329 -12.01 -9.46 21.08
N GLN A 330 -13.13 -9.86 20.50
CA GLN A 330 -13.25 -11.00 19.61
C GLN A 330 -14.08 -10.57 18.40
N PHE A 331 -13.57 -10.83 17.20
CA PHE A 331 -14.22 -10.47 15.94
C PHE A 331 -14.31 -11.70 15.04
N PRO A 332 -15.51 -12.07 14.55
CA PRO A 332 -15.62 -13.10 13.54
C PRO A 332 -14.95 -12.66 12.24
N THR A 333 -14.46 -13.61 11.47
CA THR A 333 -13.98 -13.37 10.10
C THR A 333 -14.98 -13.92 9.10
N GLN A 334 -15.05 -13.32 7.92
CA GLN A 334 -15.79 -13.91 6.81
C GLN A 334 -15.01 -15.11 6.28
N LYS A 335 -15.70 -16.25 6.09
CA LYS A 335 -15.10 -17.38 5.37
C LYS A 335 -15.10 -17.11 3.87
N VAL A 336 -13.92 -16.91 3.30
CA VAL A 336 -13.69 -16.81 1.86
C VAL A 336 -13.28 -18.18 1.31
N VAL A 337 -13.90 -18.60 0.20
CA VAL A 337 -13.59 -19.82 -0.53
C VAL A 337 -13.25 -19.44 -1.97
N PRO A 338 -12.01 -19.63 -2.44
CA PRO A 338 -11.64 -19.38 -3.83
C PRO A 338 -12.41 -20.30 -4.78
N ALA A 339 -12.51 -19.91 -6.05
CA ALA A 339 -13.03 -20.78 -7.08
C ALA A 339 -12.23 -22.10 -7.15
N ALA A 340 -12.91 -23.17 -7.54
CA ALA A 340 -12.30 -24.47 -7.77
C ALA A 340 -12.66 -24.98 -9.15
N LEU A 341 -11.69 -25.59 -9.82
CA LEU A 341 -11.90 -26.32 -11.06
C LEU A 341 -12.92 -27.44 -10.87
N VAL A 342 -13.81 -27.55 -11.85
CA VAL A 342 -14.91 -28.51 -11.96
C VAL A 342 -14.71 -29.40 -13.20
N SER A 343 -14.12 -28.84 -14.26
CA SER A 343 -13.75 -29.56 -15.49
C SER A 343 -12.38 -29.08 -15.99
N PRO A 344 -11.54 -29.95 -16.60
CA PRO A 344 -11.65 -31.41 -16.54
C PRO A 344 -11.42 -31.92 -15.11
N SER A 345 -11.74 -33.18 -14.85
CA SER A 345 -11.49 -33.77 -13.54
C SER A 345 -9.99 -33.99 -13.32
N THR A 346 -9.48 -33.73 -12.10
CA THR A 346 -8.03 -33.86 -11.78
C THR A 346 -7.55 -35.32 -11.73
N VAL A 347 -8.39 -36.29 -12.10
CA VAL A 347 -8.06 -37.72 -12.16
C VAL A 347 -7.97 -38.24 -13.60
N GLU A 348 -8.48 -37.47 -14.57
CA GLU A 348 -8.37 -37.78 -16.00
C GLU A 348 -7.12 -37.11 -16.56
N ALA A 349 -6.31 -37.89 -17.29
CA ALA A 349 -5.11 -37.36 -17.92
C ALA A 349 -5.45 -36.51 -19.15
N LEU A 350 -4.86 -35.32 -19.24
CA LEU A 350 -5.03 -34.43 -20.38
C LEU A 350 -4.40 -35.07 -21.62
N GLY A 351 -5.18 -35.26 -22.68
CA GLY A 351 -4.75 -35.90 -23.93
C GLY A 351 -4.73 -34.98 -25.15
N LYS A 352 -5.01 -33.68 -24.97
CA LYS A 352 -5.13 -32.66 -26.02
C LYS A 352 -4.20 -31.48 -25.73
N HIS A 353 -3.61 -30.90 -26.78
CA HIS A 353 -2.78 -29.69 -26.66
C HIS A 353 -3.60 -28.44 -26.30
N ALA A 354 -4.90 -28.45 -26.63
CA ALA A 354 -5.89 -27.51 -26.14
C ALA A 354 -6.90 -28.22 -25.24
N GLN A 355 -7.23 -27.62 -24.09
CA GLN A 355 -8.21 -28.15 -23.14
C GLN A 355 -9.08 -27.03 -22.59
N LYS A 356 -10.41 -27.21 -22.66
CA LYS A 356 -11.35 -26.36 -21.92
C LYS A 356 -11.34 -26.70 -20.42
N PHE A 357 -11.00 -25.71 -19.59
CA PHE A 357 -11.12 -25.72 -18.13
C PHE A 357 -12.34 -24.91 -17.71
N ALA A 358 -13.03 -25.33 -16.65
CA ALA A 358 -14.16 -24.61 -16.08
C ALA A 358 -14.19 -24.72 -14.55
N TRP A 359 -14.66 -23.68 -13.85
CA TRP A 359 -14.69 -23.57 -12.40
C TRP A 359 -16.02 -23.06 -11.83
N ASN A 360 -16.22 -23.26 -10.52
CA ASN A 360 -17.31 -22.61 -9.79
C ASN A 360 -16.96 -21.16 -9.44
N GLN A 361 -17.94 -20.36 -8.98
CA GLN A 361 -17.73 -18.93 -8.75
C GLN A 361 -16.83 -18.58 -7.55
N GLY A 362 -16.64 -19.49 -6.58
CA GLY A 362 -16.11 -19.14 -5.26
C GLY A 362 -17.01 -18.16 -4.49
N SER A 363 -16.46 -17.54 -3.44
CA SER A 363 -17.15 -16.53 -2.63
C SER A 363 -17.27 -15.19 -3.35
N ASN A 364 -18.22 -15.06 -4.29
CA ASN A 364 -18.48 -13.85 -5.06
C ASN A 364 -17.24 -13.29 -5.79
N ALA A 365 -16.40 -14.16 -6.36
CA ALA A 365 -15.25 -13.70 -7.12
C ALA A 365 -15.69 -12.89 -8.36
N THR A 366 -15.00 -11.78 -8.61
CA THR A 366 -15.32 -10.81 -9.67
C THR A 366 -14.43 -10.95 -10.90
N ARG A 367 -13.26 -11.58 -10.74
CA ARG A 367 -12.27 -11.82 -11.79
C ARG A 367 -11.43 -13.04 -11.45
N TYR A 368 -10.88 -13.68 -12.47
CA TYR A 368 -9.98 -14.81 -12.34
C TYR A 368 -8.64 -14.54 -13.05
N MET A 369 -7.55 -15.04 -12.49
CA MET A 369 -6.34 -15.36 -13.24
C MET A 369 -6.23 -16.88 -13.31
N PHE A 370 -5.73 -17.40 -14.42
CA PHE A 370 -5.56 -18.82 -14.63
C PHE A 370 -4.17 -19.06 -15.20
N GLY A 371 -3.41 -19.96 -14.58
CA GLY A 371 -2.03 -20.25 -14.89
C GLY A 371 -1.75 -21.74 -14.94
N ILE A 372 -1.00 -22.17 -15.95
CA ILE A 372 -0.51 -23.54 -16.11
C ILE A 372 1.02 -23.52 -16.21
N ALA A 373 1.67 -24.41 -15.48
CA ALA A 373 3.11 -24.56 -15.45
C ALA A 373 3.58 -26.02 -15.52
N THR A 374 4.82 -26.21 -15.97
CA THR A 374 5.55 -27.49 -15.86
C THR A 374 6.19 -27.71 -14.48
N ASP A 375 6.39 -26.65 -13.71
CA ASP A 375 6.86 -26.65 -12.32
C ASP A 375 5.94 -25.76 -11.46
N PRO A 376 5.40 -26.24 -10.32
CA PRO A 376 4.49 -25.45 -9.49
C PRO A 376 5.12 -24.18 -8.90
N ALA A 377 6.45 -24.08 -8.84
CA ALA A 377 7.14 -22.85 -8.42
C ALA A 377 6.91 -21.69 -9.40
N LEU A 378 6.71 -21.99 -10.69
CA LEU A 378 6.46 -20.98 -11.74
C LEU A 378 5.05 -20.38 -11.68
N LEU A 379 4.17 -20.90 -10.81
CA LEU A 379 2.85 -20.33 -10.53
C LEU A 379 2.88 -19.28 -9.40
N ALA A 380 4.04 -18.99 -8.80
CA ALA A 380 4.15 -18.05 -7.69
C ALA A 380 4.18 -16.57 -8.12
N ASP A 381 4.89 -16.28 -9.20
CA ASP A 381 5.20 -14.94 -9.69
C ASP A 381 4.66 -14.73 -11.12
N ASP A 382 4.65 -13.48 -11.60
CA ASP A 382 4.25 -13.12 -12.97
C ASP A 382 5.40 -13.32 -13.97
N PRO A 383 5.17 -13.88 -15.18
CA PRO A 383 3.92 -14.43 -15.68
C PRO A 383 3.58 -15.75 -14.98
N TYR A 384 2.31 -15.90 -14.62
CA TYR A 384 1.73 -16.91 -13.74
C TYR A 384 1.75 -18.37 -14.26
N GLY A 385 2.83 -18.81 -14.89
CA GLY A 385 3.05 -20.14 -15.46
C GLY A 385 3.78 -20.07 -16.81
N ASP A 386 4.61 -21.08 -17.10
CA ASP A 386 5.42 -21.19 -18.33
C ASP A 386 4.68 -21.81 -19.52
N VAL A 387 3.51 -22.44 -19.31
CA VAL A 387 2.73 -23.09 -20.37
C VAL A 387 1.64 -22.17 -20.89
N PHE A 388 0.81 -21.63 -19.98
CA PHE A 388 -0.34 -20.81 -20.34
C PHE A 388 -0.69 -19.87 -19.18
N THR A 389 -0.91 -18.60 -19.46
CA THR A 389 -1.36 -17.61 -18.48
C THR A 389 -2.46 -16.75 -19.10
N ALA A 390 -3.54 -16.52 -18.37
CA ALA A 390 -4.64 -15.68 -18.83
C ALA A 390 -5.41 -15.00 -17.68
N SER A 391 -6.18 -13.98 -18.04
CA SER A 391 -7.14 -13.30 -17.16
C SER A 391 -8.53 -13.31 -17.78
N THR A 392 -9.57 -13.56 -17.00
CA THR A 392 -10.96 -13.51 -17.49
C THR A 392 -11.95 -13.15 -16.38
N MET A 393 -13.15 -12.70 -16.77
CA MET A 393 -14.33 -12.61 -15.91
C MET A 393 -15.23 -13.86 -16.02
N ASP A 394 -15.02 -14.67 -17.07
CA ASP A 394 -15.73 -15.92 -17.29
C ASP A 394 -15.30 -17.00 -16.31
N ARG A 395 -16.11 -18.07 -16.24
CA ARG A 395 -15.84 -19.24 -15.37
C ARG A 395 -15.27 -20.43 -16.13
N GLU A 396 -14.77 -20.17 -17.33
CA GLU A 396 -14.14 -21.16 -18.19
C GLU A 396 -13.09 -20.51 -19.09
N ILE A 397 -12.14 -21.31 -19.55
CA ILE A 397 -11.10 -20.91 -20.50
C ILE A 397 -10.59 -22.12 -21.27
N VAL A 398 -10.12 -21.92 -22.50
CA VAL A 398 -9.35 -22.92 -23.24
C VAL A 398 -7.88 -22.60 -23.10
N ALA A 399 -7.12 -23.49 -22.46
CA ALA A 399 -5.67 -23.39 -22.41
C ALA A 399 -5.07 -24.19 -23.56
N THR A 400 -4.25 -23.53 -24.38
CA THR A 400 -3.50 -24.11 -25.51
C THR A 400 -2.04 -24.40 -25.12
N GLY A 401 -1.27 -25.00 -26.03
CA GLY A 401 0.15 -25.26 -25.83
C GLY A 401 0.48 -26.33 -24.78
N LEU A 402 -0.49 -27.11 -24.31
CA LEU A 402 -0.29 -28.07 -23.21
C LEU A 402 0.80 -29.10 -23.55
N PRO A 403 1.82 -29.28 -22.68
CA PRO A 403 2.93 -30.18 -22.92
C PRO A 403 2.54 -31.63 -22.61
N LEU A 404 2.06 -32.35 -23.64
CA LEU A 404 1.67 -33.76 -23.58
C LEU A 404 2.88 -34.70 -23.48
N THR A 405 3.65 -34.58 -22.39
CA THR A 405 4.93 -35.28 -22.18
C THR A 405 4.80 -36.56 -21.35
N GLY A 406 3.61 -36.87 -20.82
CA GLY A 406 3.41 -37.96 -19.86
C GLY A 406 3.73 -37.58 -18.40
N ASN A 407 4.21 -36.35 -18.17
CA ASN A 407 4.39 -35.79 -16.83
C ASN A 407 3.16 -34.98 -16.40
N ASP A 408 3.06 -34.68 -15.11
CA ASP A 408 2.04 -33.78 -14.58
C ASP A 408 2.26 -32.33 -15.01
N VAL A 409 1.17 -31.59 -15.20
CA VAL A 409 1.15 -30.13 -15.26
C VAL A 409 0.43 -29.56 -14.04
N TYR A 410 0.86 -28.39 -13.61
CA TYR A 410 0.38 -27.71 -12.41
C TYR A 410 -0.47 -26.52 -12.81
N VAL A 411 -1.61 -26.36 -12.16
CA VAL A 411 -2.60 -25.34 -12.48
C VAL A 411 -2.91 -24.54 -11.23
N ARG A 412 -2.85 -23.21 -11.32
CA ARG A 412 -3.32 -22.30 -10.27
C ARG A 412 -4.46 -21.43 -10.81
N LEU A 413 -5.57 -21.45 -10.09
CA LEU A 413 -6.73 -20.61 -10.35
C LEU A 413 -6.81 -19.55 -9.24
N TRP A 414 -6.56 -18.29 -9.59
CA TRP A 414 -6.78 -17.16 -8.69
C TRP A 414 -8.21 -16.64 -8.83
N SER A 415 -8.75 -16.12 -7.73
CA SER A 415 -10.08 -15.53 -7.59
C SER A 415 -9.94 -14.18 -6.89
N LEU A 416 -10.36 -13.10 -7.54
CA LEU A 416 -10.40 -11.77 -6.94
C LEU A 416 -11.68 -11.64 -6.12
N ILE A 417 -11.53 -11.58 -4.80
CA ILE A 417 -12.63 -11.55 -3.83
C ILE A 417 -12.37 -10.39 -2.87
N ASN A 418 -13.32 -9.45 -2.75
CA ASN A 418 -13.17 -8.25 -1.93
C ASN A 418 -11.85 -7.47 -2.21
N ASP A 419 -11.52 -7.30 -3.49
CA ASP A 419 -10.29 -6.68 -4.00
C ASP A 419 -8.97 -7.36 -3.61
N GLU A 420 -9.01 -8.56 -3.04
CA GLU A 420 -7.83 -9.38 -2.70
C GLU A 420 -7.81 -10.69 -3.51
N TRP A 421 -6.60 -11.13 -3.91
CA TRP A 421 -6.42 -12.36 -4.68
C TRP A 421 -6.21 -13.56 -3.76
N PHE A 422 -7.10 -14.54 -3.88
CA PHE A 422 -6.96 -15.87 -3.27
C PHE A 422 -6.84 -16.91 -4.37
N TYR A 423 -6.19 -18.05 -4.12
CA TYR A 423 -5.98 -19.05 -5.17
C TYR A 423 -6.27 -20.48 -4.71
N ARG A 424 -6.40 -21.37 -5.69
CA ARG A 424 -6.48 -22.82 -5.51
C ARG A 424 -5.61 -23.52 -6.53
N ASP A 425 -4.80 -24.45 -6.04
CA ASP A 425 -3.90 -25.26 -6.87
C ASP A 425 -4.57 -26.58 -7.27
N SER A 426 -4.15 -27.11 -8.41
CA SER A 426 -4.57 -28.41 -8.94
C SER A 426 -3.44 -29.00 -9.79
N THR A 427 -3.38 -30.33 -9.85
CA THR A 427 -2.39 -31.07 -10.63
C THR A 427 -3.13 -31.97 -11.60
N TYR A 428 -2.66 -32.02 -12.85
CA TYR A 428 -3.26 -32.81 -13.91
C TYR A 428 -2.18 -33.68 -14.58
N PRO A 429 -2.34 -35.01 -14.60
CA PRO A 429 -1.46 -35.86 -15.41
C PRO A 429 -1.68 -35.58 -16.90
N THR A 430 -0.65 -35.77 -17.73
CA THR A 430 -0.79 -35.71 -19.20
C THR A 430 -0.62 -37.11 -19.81
N VAL A 431 -1.25 -37.33 -20.96
CA VAL A 431 -0.97 -38.49 -21.82
C VAL A 431 0.19 -38.11 -22.74
N PHE A 432 1.19 -38.98 -22.91
CA PHE A 432 2.26 -38.72 -23.87
C PHE A 432 1.71 -38.67 -25.31
N ASN A 433 1.89 -37.54 -25.98
CA ASN A 433 1.53 -37.33 -27.37
C ASN A 433 2.52 -36.33 -27.99
N ASN A 434 3.13 -36.72 -29.10
CA ASN A 434 4.15 -35.94 -29.82
C ASN A 434 3.69 -35.49 -31.21
N ASN A 435 2.39 -35.61 -31.52
CA ASN A 435 1.81 -34.98 -32.68
C ASN A 435 1.88 -33.44 -32.54
N PRO A 436 1.96 -32.67 -33.63
CA PRO A 436 1.82 -31.22 -33.56
C PRO A 436 0.41 -30.84 -33.02
N PRO A 437 0.25 -29.65 -32.43
CA PRO A 437 -1.07 -29.14 -32.04
C PRO A 437 -2.05 -29.14 -33.21
N ASP A 438 -3.22 -29.71 -33.00
CA ASP A 438 -4.32 -29.71 -33.96
C ASP A 438 -5.13 -28.42 -33.81
N MET A 439 -4.80 -27.43 -34.63
CA MET A 439 -5.41 -26.09 -34.59
C MET A 439 -6.94 -26.12 -34.78
N LEU A 440 -7.47 -27.14 -35.48
CA LEU A 440 -8.92 -27.30 -35.67
C LEU A 440 -9.58 -27.87 -34.40
N GLN A 441 -8.90 -28.78 -33.70
CA GLN A 441 -9.32 -29.22 -32.36
C GLN A 441 -9.27 -28.06 -31.36
N GLU A 442 -8.26 -27.18 -31.40
CA GLU A 442 -8.22 -25.99 -30.52
C GLU A 442 -9.40 -25.05 -30.78
N CYS A 443 -9.78 -24.87 -32.04
CA CYS A 443 -10.99 -24.13 -32.42
C CYS A 443 -12.28 -24.77 -31.91
N THR A 444 -12.37 -26.09 -31.98
CA THR A 444 -13.52 -26.85 -31.49
C THR A 444 -13.64 -26.73 -29.95
N GLU A 445 -12.52 -26.77 -29.21
CA GLU A 445 -12.51 -26.53 -27.76
C GLU A 445 -12.93 -25.08 -27.41
N ARG A 446 -12.60 -24.11 -28.29
CA ARG A 446 -13.06 -22.71 -28.20
C ARG A 446 -14.50 -22.51 -28.70
N ASP A 447 -15.31 -23.57 -28.77
CA ASP A 447 -16.70 -23.57 -29.22
C ASP A 447 -16.90 -22.89 -30.60
N TRP A 448 -16.00 -23.14 -31.55
CA TRP A 448 -16.26 -22.90 -32.98
C TRP A 448 -16.85 -24.16 -33.62
N GLN A 449 -17.87 -23.99 -34.45
CA GLN A 449 -18.47 -25.07 -35.22
C GLN A 449 -17.70 -25.28 -36.52
N HIS A 450 -17.01 -26.42 -36.65
CA HIS A 450 -16.46 -26.88 -37.93
C HIS A 450 -17.57 -27.46 -38.81
N VAL A 451 -17.53 -27.12 -40.11
CA VAL A 451 -18.42 -27.68 -41.13
C VAL A 451 -17.61 -28.06 -42.36
N THR A 452 -17.85 -29.27 -42.85
CA THR A 452 -17.36 -29.77 -44.14
C THR A 452 -18.56 -30.06 -45.05
N VAL A 453 -18.52 -29.60 -46.30
CA VAL A 453 -19.60 -29.76 -47.29
C VAL A 453 -19.00 -29.98 -48.68
N ASP A 454 -19.63 -30.79 -49.52
CA ASP A 454 -19.30 -30.86 -50.95
C ASP A 454 -20.14 -29.82 -51.70
N ILE A 455 -19.48 -28.91 -52.41
CA ILE A 455 -20.12 -27.96 -53.32
C ILE A 455 -19.46 -28.08 -54.69
N ALA A 456 -20.28 -28.28 -55.72
CA ALA A 456 -19.85 -28.48 -57.10
C ALA A 456 -18.83 -29.63 -57.31
N GLY A 457 -18.85 -30.66 -56.45
CA GLY A 457 -17.95 -31.82 -56.56
C GLY A 457 -16.57 -31.60 -55.94
N GLN A 458 -16.43 -30.60 -55.06
CA GLN A 458 -15.19 -30.29 -54.37
C GLN A 458 -15.51 -29.99 -52.89
N GLU A 459 -14.70 -30.56 -52.00
CA GLU A 459 -14.84 -30.32 -50.56
C GLU A 459 -14.61 -28.84 -50.22
N ARG A 460 -15.41 -28.33 -49.30
CA ARG A 460 -15.29 -26.99 -48.69
C ARG A 460 -15.36 -27.13 -47.18
N GLN A 461 -14.61 -26.27 -46.50
CA GLN A 461 -14.55 -26.23 -45.05
C GLN A 461 -14.74 -24.81 -44.54
N LEU A 462 -15.35 -24.67 -43.38
CA LEU A 462 -15.48 -23.40 -42.66
C LEU A 462 -15.50 -23.61 -41.14
N LEU A 463 -15.23 -22.54 -40.41
CA LEU A 463 -15.50 -22.40 -38.98
C LEU A 463 -16.56 -21.32 -38.79
N ALA A 464 -17.61 -21.61 -38.04
CA ALA A 464 -18.64 -20.65 -37.67
C ALA A 464 -18.69 -20.47 -36.15
N LYS A 465 -18.79 -19.24 -35.68
CA LYS A 465 -19.02 -18.93 -34.27
C LYS A 465 -19.90 -17.70 -34.12
N GLY A 466 -21.00 -17.85 -33.39
CA GLY A 466 -21.83 -16.77 -32.90
C GLY A 466 -21.98 -16.89 -31.39
N THR A 467 -22.28 -15.79 -30.71
CA THR A 467 -22.68 -15.84 -29.30
C THR A 467 -23.94 -16.69 -29.15
N GLY A 468 -24.20 -17.24 -27.96
CA GLY A 468 -25.36 -18.13 -27.69
C GLY A 468 -26.74 -17.43 -27.70
N GLY A 469 -26.89 -16.35 -28.49
CA GLY A 469 -28.08 -15.53 -28.63
C GLY A 469 -28.18 -14.92 -30.03
N ALA A 470 -29.05 -13.92 -30.21
CA ALA A 470 -29.23 -13.26 -31.50
C ALA A 470 -27.95 -12.51 -31.94
N TRP A 471 -27.63 -12.56 -33.23
CA TRP A 471 -26.52 -11.80 -33.81
C TRP A 471 -26.96 -10.34 -33.97
N THR A 472 -26.77 -9.55 -32.91
CA THR A 472 -27.28 -8.17 -32.82
C THR A 472 -26.68 -7.22 -33.85
N ARG A 473 -25.55 -7.59 -34.48
CA ARG A 473 -24.91 -6.81 -35.54
C ARG A 473 -24.74 -7.56 -36.86
N GLY A 474 -25.39 -8.73 -37.01
CA GLY A 474 -25.29 -9.55 -38.22
C GLY A 474 -24.08 -10.48 -38.21
N VAL A 475 -23.57 -10.83 -39.38
CA VAL A 475 -22.47 -11.80 -39.56
C VAL A 475 -21.32 -11.22 -40.37
N ILE A 476 -20.08 -11.53 -39.98
CA ILE A 476 -18.86 -11.20 -40.73
C ILE A 476 -18.28 -12.49 -41.33
N ILE A 477 -18.14 -12.52 -42.66
CA ILE A 477 -17.40 -13.53 -43.40
C ILE A 477 -15.93 -13.09 -43.44
N VAL A 478 -15.02 -13.95 -43.00
CA VAL A 478 -13.59 -13.64 -42.87
C VAL A 478 -12.72 -14.60 -43.71
N LEU A 479 -11.78 -14.04 -44.47
CA LEU A 479 -11.05 -14.75 -45.54
C LEU A 479 -9.54 -14.62 -45.36
N HIS A 480 -8.85 -15.76 -45.24
CA HIS A 480 -7.39 -15.79 -45.03
C HIS A 480 -6.60 -15.45 -46.32
N GLY A 481 -5.33 -15.05 -46.16
CA GLY A 481 -4.41 -14.86 -47.28
C GLY A 481 -3.94 -16.17 -47.93
N GLY A 482 -3.25 -16.07 -49.07
CA GLY A 482 -2.72 -17.24 -49.78
C GLY A 482 -1.71 -18.03 -48.95
N GLY A 483 -1.86 -19.35 -48.92
CA GLY A 483 -1.11 -20.25 -48.02
C GLY A 483 -1.61 -20.26 -46.56
N GLY A 484 -2.62 -19.44 -46.24
CA GLY A 484 -3.28 -19.44 -44.93
C GLY A 484 -4.32 -20.56 -44.78
N VAL A 485 -4.98 -20.57 -43.62
CA VAL A 485 -6.07 -21.50 -43.26
C VAL A 485 -7.15 -20.75 -42.50
N PHE A 486 -8.39 -21.21 -42.62
CA PHE A 486 -9.54 -20.75 -41.82
C PHE A 486 -9.34 -20.70 -40.30
N THR A 487 -8.51 -21.59 -39.71
CA THR A 487 -8.19 -21.59 -38.27
C THR A 487 -7.40 -20.36 -37.81
N ASN A 488 -6.81 -19.58 -38.73
CA ASN A 488 -6.13 -18.31 -38.43
C ASN A 488 -7.02 -17.27 -37.72
N TRP A 489 -8.34 -17.34 -37.95
CA TRP A 489 -9.33 -16.44 -37.34
C TRP A 489 -9.77 -16.86 -35.94
N CYS A 490 -9.18 -17.94 -35.42
CA CYS A 490 -9.67 -18.62 -34.23
C CYS A 490 -8.54 -18.94 -33.22
N ASN A 491 -7.29 -18.97 -33.66
CA ASN A 491 -6.17 -19.43 -32.85
C ASN A 491 -5.11 -18.36 -32.53
N ASP A 492 -4.53 -18.44 -31.33
CA ASP A 492 -3.49 -17.54 -30.79
C ASP A 492 -2.08 -17.92 -31.26
N SER A 493 -1.87 -17.90 -32.57
CA SER A 493 -0.58 -18.20 -33.21
C SER A 493 0.01 -17.00 -33.96
N VAL A 494 0.82 -17.21 -35.02
CA VAL A 494 1.42 -16.16 -35.87
C VAL A 494 0.36 -15.19 -36.43
N THR A 495 -0.88 -15.65 -36.56
CA THR A 495 -2.05 -14.88 -37.02
C THR A 495 -2.87 -14.26 -35.87
N TYR A 496 -2.25 -14.03 -34.71
CA TYR A 496 -2.88 -13.51 -33.48
C TYR A 496 -3.88 -12.36 -33.70
N ASN A 497 -3.53 -11.37 -34.52
CA ASN A 497 -4.39 -10.20 -34.75
C ASN A 497 -5.70 -10.56 -35.50
N GLN A 498 -5.68 -11.58 -36.38
CA GLN A 498 -6.89 -12.12 -37.02
C GLN A 498 -7.79 -12.84 -36.00
N TYR A 499 -7.20 -13.59 -35.07
CA TYR A 499 -7.92 -14.17 -33.94
C TYR A 499 -8.48 -13.08 -33.00
N GLN A 500 -7.74 -12.01 -32.72
CA GLN A 500 -8.25 -10.86 -31.96
C GLN A 500 -9.45 -10.21 -32.66
N PHE A 501 -9.38 -9.98 -33.98
CA PHE A 501 -10.50 -9.43 -34.76
C PHE A 501 -11.77 -10.26 -34.59
N ALA A 502 -11.68 -11.58 -34.77
CA ALA A 502 -12.83 -12.45 -34.62
C ALA A 502 -13.39 -12.45 -33.19
N ARG A 503 -12.52 -12.44 -32.17
CA ARG A 503 -12.95 -12.36 -30.76
C ARG A 503 -13.68 -11.05 -30.47
N GLU A 504 -13.10 -9.92 -30.86
CA GLU A 504 -13.67 -8.58 -30.70
C GLU A 504 -15.01 -8.43 -31.46
N ALA A 505 -15.13 -8.99 -32.67
CA ALA A 505 -16.38 -9.04 -33.41
C ALA A 505 -17.47 -9.81 -32.65
N ILE A 506 -17.14 -10.99 -32.13
CA ILE A 506 -18.08 -11.83 -31.37
C ILE A 506 -18.50 -11.13 -30.06
N GLU A 507 -17.57 -10.52 -29.33
CA GLU A 507 -17.84 -9.70 -28.14
C GLU A 507 -18.76 -8.51 -28.45
N GLN A 508 -18.61 -7.91 -29.64
CA GLN A 508 -19.49 -6.83 -30.12
C GLN A 508 -20.88 -7.31 -30.59
N GLY A 509 -21.11 -8.63 -30.69
CA GLY A 509 -22.42 -9.21 -31.03
C GLY A 509 -22.59 -9.56 -32.51
N TYR A 510 -21.49 -9.70 -33.25
CA TYR A 510 -21.48 -10.36 -34.55
C TYR A 510 -21.42 -11.89 -34.42
N ALA A 511 -21.89 -12.60 -35.44
CA ALA A 511 -21.34 -13.92 -35.76
C ALA A 511 -20.13 -13.78 -36.69
N VAL A 512 -19.19 -14.71 -36.63
CA VAL A 512 -18.03 -14.78 -37.53
C VAL A 512 -18.01 -16.13 -38.23
N ILE A 513 -17.83 -16.10 -39.55
CA ILE A 513 -17.66 -17.29 -40.38
C ILE A 513 -16.32 -17.19 -41.12
N ALA A 514 -15.36 -18.01 -40.72
CA ALA A 514 -14.07 -18.13 -41.37
C ALA A 514 -14.13 -19.23 -42.44
N LEU A 515 -14.01 -18.85 -43.71
CA LEU A 515 -13.97 -19.81 -44.82
C LEU A 515 -12.55 -20.32 -45.03
N ASP A 516 -12.43 -21.60 -45.38
CA ASP A 516 -11.18 -22.16 -45.87
C ASP A 516 -11.16 -22.09 -47.40
N SER A 517 -10.03 -21.68 -47.95
CA SER A 517 -9.84 -21.68 -49.40
C SER A 517 -9.64 -23.09 -49.93
N SER A 518 -9.88 -23.27 -51.23
CA SER A 518 -9.40 -24.45 -51.95
C SER A 518 -7.90 -24.70 -51.69
N ASP A 519 -7.51 -25.98 -51.59
CA ASP A 519 -6.11 -26.42 -51.51
C ASP A 519 -5.80 -27.31 -52.71
N LYS A 520 -4.72 -26.97 -53.43
CA LYS A 520 -4.13 -27.70 -54.57
C LYS A 520 -5.10 -28.08 -55.70
N THR A 521 -6.24 -27.39 -55.75
CA THR A 521 -7.35 -27.58 -56.69
C THR A 521 -7.64 -26.33 -57.51
N LEU A 522 -7.10 -25.18 -57.11
CA LEU A 522 -7.06 -23.96 -57.90
C LEU A 522 -6.01 -24.08 -59.02
N LEU A 523 -6.42 -23.81 -60.27
CA LEU A 523 -5.54 -23.71 -61.42
C LEU A 523 -5.52 -22.28 -61.98
N ASP A 524 -4.38 -21.82 -62.46
CA ASP A 524 -4.28 -20.60 -63.28
C ASP A 524 -4.71 -20.84 -64.74
N ASP A 525 -4.65 -19.79 -65.56
CA ASP A 525 -5.02 -19.84 -66.98
C ASP A 525 -4.05 -20.70 -67.85
N TRP A 526 -3.03 -21.33 -67.25
CA TRP A 526 -2.06 -22.23 -67.88
C TRP A 526 -2.07 -23.65 -67.28
N ASP A 527 -3.14 -24.02 -66.58
CA ASP A 527 -3.31 -25.30 -65.86
C ASP A 527 -2.26 -25.57 -64.76
N GLN A 528 -1.60 -24.52 -64.23
CA GLN A 528 -0.62 -24.65 -63.14
C GLN A 528 -1.29 -24.56 -61.76
N ASN A 529 -0.79 -25.35 -60.81
CA ASN A 529 -1.38 -25.46 -59.48
C ASN A 529 -1.07 -24.24 -58.62
N CYS A 530 -2.10 -23.52 -58.18
CA CYS A 530 -1.97 -22.29 -57.42
C CYS A 530 -1.86 -22.46 -55.91
N GLY A 531 -1.74 -23.70 -55.42
CA GLY A 531 -1.62 -24.02 -54.00
C GLY A 531 -2.92 -23.78 -53.23
N LYS A 532 -2.79 -23.26 -52.02
CA LYS A 532 -3.92 -22.94 -51.14
C LYS A 532 -4.31 -21.47 -51.25
N ARG A 533 -5.32 -21.19 -52.09
CA ARG A 533 -5.79 -19.84 -52.41
C ARG A 533 -7.29 -19.83 -52.72
N PHE A 534 -7.91 -18.66 -52.53
CA PHE A 534 -9.21 -18.32 -53.07
C PHE A 534 -9.09 -17.94 -54.55
N ASP A 535 -10.10 -18.28 -55.34
CA ASP A 535 -10.17 -18.06 -56.78
C ASP A 535 -10.51 -16.60 -57.17
N ALA A 536 -9.85 -15.63 -56.53
CA ALA A 536 -10.25 -14.23 -56.60
C ALA A 536 -10.00 -13.55 -57.97
N VAL A 537 -9.01 -14.03 -58.73
CA VAL A 537 -8.43 -13.33 -59.89
C VAL A 537 -8.34 -14.18 -61.17
N ASN A 538 -9.16 -15.22 -61.29
CA ASN A 538 -9.26 -16.08 -62.48
C ASN A 538 -9.93 -15.36 -63.68
N GLU A 539 -9.68 -15.80 -64.91
CA GLU A 539 -10.23 -15.24 -66.15
C GLU A 539 -10.93 -16.27 -67.04
N THR A 540 -10.27 -17.39 -67.34
CA THR A 540 -10.65 -18.24 -68.50
C THR A 540 -11.67 -19.33 -68.19
N ARG A 541 -11.94 -19.60 -66.91
CA ARG A 541 -12.90 -20.62 -66.43
C ARG A 541 -13.88 -20.03 -65.42
N ASP A 542 -14.93 -20.77 -65.10
CA ASP A 542 -15.84 -20.41 -64.01
C ASP A 542 -15.10 -20.34 -62.66
N ASN A 543 -15.57 -19.45 -61.78
CA ASN A 543 -15.02 -19.29 -60.45
C ASN A 543 -15.40 -20.48 -59.56
N ILE A 544 -14.42 -21.15 -58.94
CA ILE A 544 -14.68 -22.34 -58.12
C ILE A 544 -15.21 -22.03 -56.72
N ASP A 545 -15.02 -20.82 -56.20
CA ASP A 545 -15.44 -20.45 -54.84
C ASP A 545 -16.82 -19.77 -54.81
N LEU A 546 -17.23 -19.07 -55.89
CA LEU A 546 -18.55 -18.43 -55.95
C LEU A 546 -19.75 -19.38 -55.71
N PRO A 547 -19.76 -20.65 -56.19
CA PRO A 547 -20.81 -21.60 -55.84
C PRO A 547 -20.91 -21.91 -54.34
N PHE A 548 -19.76 -21.98 -53.65
CA PHE A 548 -19.71 -22.18 -52.19
C PHE A 548 -20.22 -20.95 -51.44
N LEU A 549 -19.91 -19.76 -51.94
CA LEU A 549 -20.37 -18.49 -51.39
C LEU A 549 -21.88 -18.28 -51.60
N SER A 550 -22.46 -18.68 -52.73
CA SER A 550 -23.92 -18.64 -52.90
C SER A 550 -24.60 -19.56 -51.88
N TRP A 551 -24.15 -20.82 -51.75
CA TRP A 551 -24.66 -21.74 -50.71
C TRP A 551 -24.50 -21.16 -49.29
N LEU A 552 -23.39 -20.48 -49.02
CA LEU A 552 -23.14 -19.85 -47.74
C LEU A 552 -24.18 -18.77 -47.40
N LEU A 553 -24.45 -17.88 -48.37
CA LEU A 553 -25.38 -16.76 -48.23
C LEU A 553 -26.86 -17.22 -48.23
N ASP A 554 -27.19 -18.19 -49.09
CA ASP A 554 -28.57 -18.57 -49.40
C ASP A 554 -29.12 -19.68 -48.47
N ASP A 555 -28.26 -20.61 -48.05
CA ASP A 555 -28.64 -21.76 -47.22
C ASP A 555 -28.01 -21.70 -45.81
N PHE A 556 -26.68 -21.58 -45.72
CA PHE A 556 -25.96 -21.82 -44.46
C PHE A 556 -26.19 -20.71 -43.42
N ILE A 557 -25.93 -19.45 -43.78
CA ILE A 557 -26.13 -18.29 -42.90
C ILE A 557 -27.59 -18.23 -42.42
N PRO A 558 -28.62 -18.32 -43.28
CA PRO A 558 -30.02 -18.40 -42.84
C PRO A 558 -30.34 -19.58 -41.92
N SER A 559 -29.72 -20.76 -42.13
CA SER A 559 -29.95 -21.94 -41.30
C SER A 559 -29.40 -21.82 -39.87
N LEU A 560 -28.30 -21.07 -39.69
CA LEU A 560 -27.69 -20.82 -38.37
C LEU A 560 -28.25 -19.58 -37.66
N ARG A 561 -28.80 -18.60 -38.39
CA ARG A 561 -29.22 -17.29 -37.88
C ARG A 561 -30.32 -17.42 -36.81
N PRO A 562 -30.06 -17.09 -35.53
CA PRO A 562 -31.07 -17.16 -34.48
C PRO A 562 -32.20 -16.14 -34.71
N PRO A 563 -33.43 -16.40 -34.21
CA PRO A 563 -34.53 -15.44 -34.30
C PRO A 563 -34.18 -14.07 -33.69
N ASN A 564 -34.60 -13.00 -34.35
CA ASN A 564 -34.32 -11.59 -33.99
C ASN A 564 -32.83 -11.16 -34.12
N SER A 565 -32.03 -11.88 -34.91
CA SER A 565 -30.71 -11.39 -35.36
C SER A 565 -30.86 -10.35 -36.47
N SER A 566 -29.87 -9.46 -36.64
CA SER A 566 -29.78 -8.63 -37.84
C SER A 566 -29.56 -9.52 -39.08
N GLU A 567 -30.07 -9.06 -40.22
CA GLU A 567 -29.87 -9.72 -41.50
C GLU A 567 -28.56 -9.34 -42.20
N ASP A 568 -27.84 -8.35 -41.68
CA ASP A 568 -26.63 -7.81 -42.28
C ASP A 568 -25.50 -8.84 -42.44
N ILE A 569 -24.81 -8.74 -43.57
CA ILE A 569 -23.69 -9.62 -43.94
C ILE A 569 -22.50 -8.75 -44.36
N PHE A 570 -21.40 -8.88 -43.64
CA PHE A 570 -20.16 -8.16 -43.86
C PHE A 570 -19.09 -9.11 -44.39
N VAL A 571 -18.15 -8.59 -45.18
CA VAL A 571 -17.04 -9.40 -45.73
C VAL A 571 -15.72 -8.69 -45.48
N THR A 572 -14.73 -9.40 -44.94
CA THR A 572 -13.36 -8.89 -44.85
C THR A 572 -12.36 -10.00 -45.12
N GLY A 573 -11.19 -9.63 -45.62
CA GLY A 573 -10.15 -10.61 -45.93
C GLY A 573 -8.82 -9.95 -46.22
N ILE A 574 -7.75 -10.73 -46.13
CA ILE A 574 -6.39 -10.22 -46.31
C ILE A 574 -5.69 -10.81 -47.53
N SER A 575 -4.89 -10.01 -48.23
CA SER A 575 -4.10 -10.48 -49.38
C SER A 575 -5.02 -11.11 -50.43
N ASN A 576 -4.74 -12.32 -50.91
CA ASN A 576 -5.64 -13.10 -51.77
C ASN A 576 -7.08 -13.24 -51.21
N GLY A 577 -7.28 -13.34 -49.89
CA GLY A 577 -8.59 -13.28 -49.26
C GLY A 577 -9.24 -11.89 -49.30
N GLY A 578 -8.45 -10.82 -49.37
CA GLY A 578 -8.93 -9.45 -49.58
C GLY A 578 -9.33 -9.18 -51.03
N PHE A 579 -8.57 -9.70 -52.01
CA PHE A 579 -9.01 -9.75 -53.42
C PHE A 579 -10.35 -10.52 -53.53
N MET A 580 -10.49 -11.63 -52.80
CA MET A 580 -11.75 -12.37 -52.75
C MET A 580 -12.88 -11.62 -52.03
N ALA A 581 -12.58 -10.88 -50.96
CA ALA A 581 -13.57 -10.05 -50.26
C ALA A 581 -14.20 -9.00 -51.20
N THR A 582 -13.37 -8.33 -52.01
CA THR A 582 -13.86 -7.47 -53.10
C THR A 582 -14.73 -8.29 -54.06
N ARG A 583 -14.21 -9.38 -54.64
CA ARG A 583 -14.91 -10.20 -55.65
C ARG A 583 -16.29 -10.70 -55.17
N ILE A 584 -16.39 -11.08 -53.88
CA ILE A 584 -17.65 -11.48 -53.24
C ILE A 584 -18.62 -10.30 -53.19
N ALA A 585 -18.19 -9.16 -52.69
CA ALA A 585 -19.05 -8.00 -52.51
C ALA A 585 -19.46 -7.32 -53.83
N THR A 586 -18.74 -7.58 -54.92
CA THR A 586 -19.04 -7.07 -56.28
C THR A 586 -19.73 -8.09 -57.20
N HIS A 587 -19.91 -9.34 -56.74
CA HIS A 587 -20.74 -10.39 -57.39
C HIS A 587 -22.05 -10.63 -56.62
N PHE A 588 -22.06 -10.43 -55.30
CA PHE A 588 -23.21 -10.58 -54.40
C PHE A 588 -23.61 -9.24 -53.76
N ASP A 589 -23.49 -8.17 -54.55
CA ASP A 589 -23.77 -6.76 -54.20
C ASP A 589 -25.21 -6.46 -53.72
N ASP A 590 -26.16 -7.36 -54.00
CA ASP A 590 -27.54 -7.34 -53.50
C ASP A 590 -27.70 -7.97 -52.10
N ARG A 591 -26.69 -8.71 -51.63
CA ARG A 591 -26.70 -9.51 -50.38
C ARG A 591 -25.66 -9.07 -49.35
N ILE A 592 -24.60 -8.39 -49.76
CA ILE A 592 -23.57 -7.87 -48.84
C ILE A 592 -23.95 -6.46 -48.35
N THR A 593 -23.86 -6.24 -47.03
CA THR A 593 -24.12 -4.94 -46.39
C THR A 593 -22.93 -4.00 -46.54
N ALA A 594 -21.71 -4.47 -46.27
CA ALA A 594 -20.46 -3.72 -46.49
C ALA A 594 -19.24 -4.65 -46.52
N PHE A 595 -18.10 -4.17 -47.04
CA PHE A 595 -16.88 -4.97 -47.10
C PHE A 595 -15.59 -4.18 -46.87
N VAL A 596 -14.54 -4.87 -46.41
CA VAL A 596 -13.18 -4.33 -46.27
C VAL A 596 -12.14 -5.32 -46.85
N PRO A 597 -11.53 -5.01 -48.00
CA PRO A 597 -10.34 -5.70 -48.45
C PRO A 597 -9.11 -5.14 -47.72
N VAL A 598 -8.34 -6.03 -47.09
CA VAL A 598 -7.12 -5.71 -46.35
C VAL A 598 -5.89 -6.13 -47.16
N ALA A 599 -4.88 -5.25 -47.29
CA ALA A 599 -3.62 -5.56 -47.97
C ALA A 599 -3.82 -6.22 -49.35
N ALA A 600 -4.75 -5.68 -50.15
CA ALA A 600 -5.22 -6.27 -51.41
C ALA A 600 -5.45 -5.20 -52.49
N GLY A 601 -5.50 -5.65 -53.73
CA GLY A 601 -5.77 -4.82 -54.90
C GLY A 601 -7.04 -5.23 -55.65
N ASP A 602 -7.13 -4.78 -56.89
CA ASP A 602 -8.28 -5.03 -57.75
C ASP A 602 -8.29 -6.45 -58.35
N PRO A 603 -9.34 -7.26 -58.10
CA PRO A 603 -9.43 -8.62 -58.63
C PRO A 603 -9.74 -8.71 -60.13
N TYR A 604 -10.24 -7.63 -60.75
CA TYR A 604 -10.62 -7.62 -62.17
C TYR A 604 -9.41 -7.29 -63.06
N GLY A 605 -8.56 -6.37 -62.64
CA GLY A 605 -7.36 -5.94 -63.35
C GLY A 605 -6.07 -6.62 -62.89
N THR A 606 -6.16 -7.72 -62.13
CA THR A 606 -5.01 -8.56 -61.73
C THR A 606 -5.06 -9.93 -62.42
N GLN A 607 -3.89 -10.52 -62.66
CA GLN A 607 -3.73 -11.92 -63.07
C GLN A 607 -2.78 -12.66 -62.14
N LEU A 608 -2.90 -13.98 -62.09
CA LEU A 608 -2.08 -14.85 -61.26
C LEU A 608 -1.39 -15.87 -62.18
N TYR A 609 -0.09 -16.04 -62.00
CA TYR A 609 0.73 -16.99 -62.73
C TYR A 609 1.44 -17.90 -61.71
N CYS A 610 1.05 -19.17 -61.66
CA CYS A 610 1.30 -20.08 -60.53
C CYS A 610 2.57 -20.94 -60.65
N ASP A 611 3.55 -20.47 -61.42
CA ASP A 611 4.84 -21.12 -61.61
C ASP A 611 5.62 -21.24 -60.30
N GLU A 612 5.84 -22.48 -59.87
CA GLU A 612 6.56 -22.84 -58.64
C GLU A 612 7.99 -22.27 -58.58
N THR A 613 8.58 -21.87 -59.71
CA THR A 613 9.91 -21.26 -59.76
C THR A 613 9.93 -19.74 -59.49
N LEU A 614 8.77 -19.08 -59.52
CA LEU A 614 8.66 -17.61 -59.43
C LEU A 614 8.19 -17.09 -58.06
N GLY A 615 7.88 -17.97 -57.10
CA GLY A 615 7.48 -17.60 -55.74
C GLY A 615 8.36 -18.21 -54.65
N THR A 616 8.38 -17.60 -53.46
CA THR A 616 9.13 -18.09 -52.28
C THR A 616 8.32 -19.02 -51.37
N ARG A 617 6.98 -19.09 -51.53
CA ARG A 617 6.06 -19.84 -50.67
C ARG A 617 5.54 -21.11 -51.37
N PRO A 618 5.96 -22.33 -50.96
CA PRO A 618 5.51 -23.58 -51.58
C PRO A 618 3.99 -23.83 -51.52
N GLU A 619 3.33 -23.37 -50.45
CA GLU A 619 1.88 -23.52 -50.28
C GLU A 619 1.05 -22.55 -51.14
N ALA A 620 1.69 -21.55 -51.76
CA ALA A 620 1.06 -20.54 -52.60
C ALA A 620 2.05 -20.05 -53.68
N PRO A 621 2.37 -20.90 -54.69
CA PRO A 621 3.44 -20.65 -55.66
C PRO A 621 3.15 -19.50 -56.63
N GLY A 622 4.18 -19.03 -57.33
CA GLY A 622 4.05 -18.03 -58.37
C GLY A 622 3.76 -16.59 -57.89
N ILE A 623 3.32 -15.75 -58.82
CA ILE A 623 3.23 -14.29 -58.66
C ILE A 623 1.90 -13.72 -59.20
N PHE A 624 1.47 -12.61 -58.60
CA PHE A 624 0.38 -11.79 -59.12
C PHE A 624 0.97 -10.65 -59.97
N LEU A 625 0.38 -10.41 -61.13
CA LEU A 625 0.77 -9.35 -62.07
C LEU A 625 -0.41 -8.41 -62.32
N ASP A 626 -0.12 -7.12 -62.50
CA ASP A 626 -1.11 -6.14 -62.99
C ASP A 626 -1.34 -6.31 -64.51
N ARG A 627 -2.59 -6.17 -64.96
CA ARG A 627 -2.98 -6.39 -66.38
C ARG A 627 -2.70 -5.20 -67.30
N GLU A 628 -2.50 -4.01 -66.77
CA GLU A 628 -2.20 -2.81 -67.53
C GLU A 628 -0.70 -2.62 -67.73
N THR A 629 0.10 -2.83 -66.68
CA THR A 629 1.55 -2.63 -66.71
C THR A 629 2.31 -3.92 -67.04
N GLY A 630 1.76 -5.08 -66.70
CA GLY A 630 2.45 -6.38 -66.74
C GLY A 630 3.48 -6.60 -65.63
N LEU A 631 3.60 -5.66 -64.68
CA LEU A 631 4.54 -5.73 -63.55
C LEU A 631 4.02 -6.63 -62.43
N SER A 632 4.92 -7.19 -61.63
CA SER A 632 4.56 -7.94 -60.43
C SER A 632 4.03 -6.98 -59.37
N ILE A 633 2.91 -7.32 -58.72
CA ILE A 633 2.24 -6.38 -57.79
C ILE A 633 3.05 -5.94 -56.55
N PRO A 634 4.16 -6.59 -56.12
CA PRO A 634 5.10 -6.01 -55.15
C PRO A 634 5.89 -4.79 -55.68
N GLU A 635 6.01 -4.61 -56.99
CA GLU A 635 6.87 -3.59 -57.60
C GLU A 635 6.34 -2.17 -57.38
N GLU A 636 7.25 -1.19 -57.32
CA GLU A 636 6.88 0.22 -57.14
C GLU A 636 6.02 0.70 -58.32
N TYR A 637 4.82 1.21 -58.03
CA TYR A 637 3.82 1.63 -59.02
C TYR A 637 3.26 0.51 -59.92
N ALA A 638 3.36 -0.77 -59.52
CA ALA A 638 2.93 -1.92 -60.31
C ALA A 638 1.52 -1.79 -60.93
N CYS A 639 0.56 -1.18 -60.25
CA CYS A 639 -0.83 -1.03 -60.74
C CYS A 639 -1.21 0.40 -61.16
N LEU A 640 -0.22 1.30 -61.31
CA LEU A 640 -0.47 2.70 -61.68
C LEU A 640 -0.57 2.86 -63.21
N SER A 641 -1.78 3.09 -63.72
CA SER A 641 -2.02 3.37 -65.13
C SER A 641 -2.88 4.63 -65.31
N SER A 642 -2.78 5.25 -66.50
CA SER A 642 -3.65 6.38 -66.89
C SER A 642 -5.07 5.95 -67.30
N SER A 643 -5.26 4.66 -67.57
CA SER A 643 -6.56 4.04 -67.89
C SER A 643 -6.43 2.51 -67.77
N TYR A 644 -7.54 1.84 -67.49
CA TYR A 644 -7.58 0.40 -67.24
C TYR A 644 -8.46 -0.33 -68.29
N PRO A 645 -7.95 -0.54 -69.54
CA PRO A 645 -8.70 -1.19 -70.62
C PRO A 645 -8.59 -2.72 -70.65
N ASN A 646 -7.69 -3.32 -69.86
CA ASN A 646 -7.45 -4.78 -69.81
C ASN A 646 -8.17 -5.44 -68.61
N GLU A 647 -9.00 -4.66 -67.92
CA GLU A 647 -9.95 -5.10 -66.92
C GLU A 647 -10.84 -6.25 -67.41
N LYS A 648 -11.06 -7.22 -66.53
CA LYS A 648 -12.06 -8.26 -66.78
C LYS A 648 -13.46 -7.67 -66.75
N THR A 649 -14.40 -8.40 -67.37
CA THR A 649 -15.82 -8.11 -67.18
C THR A 649 -16.17 -8.28 -65.71
N TRP A 650 -16.74 -7.22 -65.13
CA TRP A 650 -17.27 -7.25 -63.76
C TRP A 650 -18.47 -8.20 -63.68
N ASP A 651 -18.60 -8.93 -62.57
CA ASP A 651 -19.63 -9.97 -62.42
C ASP A 651 -21.04 -9.41 -62.62
N THR A 652 -21.33 -8.32 -61.91
CA THR A 652 -22.60 -7.62 -62.03
C THR A 652 -22.41 -6.32 -62.78
N THR A 653 -23.30 -6.07 -63.76
CA THR A 653 -23.26 -4.86 -64.60
C THR A 653 -24.25 -3.78 -64.16
N ASP A 654 -25.35 -4.14 -63.49
CA ASP A 654 -26.36 -3.21 -62.97
C ASP A 654 -27.07 -3.79 -61.72
N PRO A 655 -26.44 -3.75 -60.54
CA PRO A 655 -27.00 -4.33 -59.33
C PRO A 655 -28.02 -3.42 -58.62
N VAL A 656 -28.93 -4.06 -57.87
CA VAL A 656 -30.03 -3.37 -57.15
C VAL A 656 -29.52 -2.50 -56.00
N SER A 657 -28.40 -2.88 -55.39
CA SER A 657 -27.65 -2.11 -54.39
C SER A 657 -26.16 -2.30 -54.62
N LYS A 658 -25.34 -1.40 -54.06
CA LYS A 658 -23.88 -1.55 -54.02
C LYS A 658 -23.41 -1.35 -52.58
N PRO A 659 -22.75 -2.35 -51.95
CA PRO A 659 -22.28 -2.20 -50.58
C PRO A 659 -21.26 -1.05 -50.47
N PRO A 660 -21.35 -0.18 -49.45
CA PRO A 660 -20.23 0.68 -49.07
C PRO A 660 -18.99 -0.16 -48.72
N TYR A 661 -17.82 0.43 -48.91
CA TYR A 661 -16.55 -0.20 -48.57
C TYR A 661 -15.59 0.79 -47.89
N MET A 662 -14.68 0.24 -47.10
CA MET A 662 -13.50 0.92 -46.59
C MET A 662 -12.27 0.09 -46.99
N LEU A 663 -11.16 0.73 -47.32
CA LEU A 663 -9.90 0.02 -47.62
C LEU A 663 -8.99 0.02 -46.38
N ALA A 664 -8.25 -1.07 -46.13
CA ALA A 664 -7.28 -1.13 -45.02
C ALA A 664 -5.92 -1.65 -45.50
N TYR A 665 -4.86 -0.90 -45.21
CA TYR A 665 -3.57 -1.05 -45.88
C TYR A 665 -2.41 -0.48 -45.06
N HIS A 666 -1.18 -0.94 -45.29
CA HIS A 666 0.05 -0.42 -44.67
C HIS A 666 0.98 0.13 -45.75
N GLU A 667 1.48 1.37 -45.61
CA GLU A 667 2.23 2.03 -46.70
C GLU A 667 3.48 1.27 -47.15
N ASP A 668 4.16 0.61 -46.22
CA ASP A 668 5.36 -0.20 -46.44
C ASP A 668 5.10 -1.66 -46.88
N ASP A 669 3.86 -2.06 -47.23
CA ASP A 669 3.54 -3.43 -47.69
C ASP A 669 4.32 -3.79 -48.97
N GLY A 670 5.23 -4.77 -48.83
CA GLY A 670 6.14 -5.24 -49.87
C GLY A 670 5.64 -6.45 -50.65
N VAL A 671 4.36 -6.82 -50.55
CA VAL A 671 3.76 -7.97 -51.25
C VAL A 671 2.62 -7.52 -52.19
N VAL A 672 1.86 -6.50 -51.80
CA VAL A 672 0.85 -5.85 -52.64
C VAL A 672 1.09 -4.35 -52.57
N ASN A 673 1.68 -3.74 -53.60
CA ASN A 673 2.05 -2.33 -53.61
C ASN A 673 0.83 -1.39 -53.52
N ASN A 674 1.02 -0.22 -52.90
CA ASN A 674 -0.02 0.78 -52.64
C ASN A 674 -0.76 1.22 -53.92
N SER A 675 -0.07 1.25 -55.07
CA SER A 675 -0.70 1.52 -56.37
C SER A 675 -1.84 0.56 -56.71
N CYS A 676 -1.83 -0.67 -56.20
CA CYS A 676 -2.87 -1.68 -56.44
C CYS A 676 -4.11 -1.48 -55.57
N MET A 677 -3.93 -0.98 -54.34
CA MET A 677 -5.04 -0.48 -53.50
C MET A 677 -5.65 0.80 -54.11
N GLN A 678 -4.81 1.71 -54.63
CA GLN A 678 -5.27 2.91 -55.33
C GLN A 678 -6.06 2.59 -56.61
N LYS A 679 -5.61 1.61 -57.40
CA LYS A 679 -6.35 1.05 -58.55
C LYS A 679 -7.72 0.52 -58.11
N LEU A 680 -7.76 -0.32 -57.08
CA LEU A 680 -9.01 -0.85 -56.51
C LEU A 680 -9.98 0.27 -56.12
N ASN A 681 -9.51 1.32 -55.43
CA ASN A 681 -10.36 2.46 -55.08
C ASN A 681 -10.92 3.17 -56.32
N ALA A 682 -10.06 3.45 -57.31
CA ALA A 682 -10.48 4.09 -58.55
C ALA A 682 -11.52 3.27 -59.32
N GLN A 683 -11.35 1.94 -59.35
CA GLN A 683 -12.30 1.04 -59.99
C GLN A 683 -13.64 1.03 -59.27
N LEU A 684 -13.66 0.79 -57.95
CA LEU A 684 -14.88 0.77 -57.14
C LEU A 684 -15.67 2.10 -57.23
N VAL A 685 -14.99 3.24 -57.13
CA VAL A 685 -15.62 4.57 -57.32
C VAL A 685 -16.20 4.72 -58.73
N SER A 686 -15.46 4.32 -59.77
CA SER A 686 -15.92 4.45 -61.16
C SER A 686 -17.11 3.53 -61.47
N HIS A 687 -17.18 2.36 -60.81
CA HIS A 687 -18.32 1.45 -60.82
C HIS A 687 -19.42 1.86 -59.82
N GLY A 688 -19.28 2.98 -59.10
CA GLY A 688 -20.34 3.59 -58.28
C GLY A 688 -20.58 2.91 -56.93
N TYR A 689 -19.59 2.21 -56.37
CA TYR A 689 -19.64 1.72 -55.00
C TYR A 689 -19.39 2.88 -54.01
N PRO A 690 -20.11 2.98 -52.87
CA PRO A 690 -19.90 4.07 -51.92
C PRO A 690 -18.56 3.95 -51.16
N ASP A 691 -17.63 4.86 -51.46
CA ASP A 691 -16.34 5.00 -50.78
C ASP A 691 -16.52 5.59 -49.37
N ALA A 692 -16.16 4.84 -48.33
CA ALA A 692 -16.12 5.30 -46.93
C ALA A 692 -14.71 5.75 -46.47
N GLY A 693 -13.73 5.72 -47.37
CA GLY A 693 -12.33 6.08 -47.12
C GLY A 693 -11.41 4.88 -46.94
N ALA A 694 -10.18 5.17 -46.52
CA ALA A 694 -9.15 4.17 -46.30
C ALA A 694 -8.42 4.40 -44.96
N LEU A 695 -8.18 3.33 -44.22
CA LEU A 695 -7.17 3.27 -43.17
C LEU A 695 -5.82 2.90 -43.80
N ILE A 696 -4.92 3.88 -43.89
CA ILE A 696 -3.54 3.67 -44.31
C ILE A 696 -2.65 3.82 -43.07
N LEU A 697 -1.99 2.74 -42.68
CA LEU A 697 -0.99 2.73 -41.61
C LEU A 697 0.36 3.20 -42.16
N THR A 698 1.11 3.94 -41.35
CA THR A 698 2.34 4.64 -41.78
C THR A 698 3.45 4.52 -40.75
N GLY A 699 4.65 4.17 -41.20
CA GLY A 699 5.82 3.92 -40.36
C GLY A 699 5.67 2.73 -39.39
N GLY A 700 6.58 2.65 -38.41
CA GLY A 700 6.66 1.53 -37.46
C GLY A 700 7.97 0.74 -37.57
N GLY A 701 8.66 0.84 -38.71
CA GLY A 701 9.95 0.15 -38.92
C GLY A 701 9.81 -1.36 -39.08
N LEU A 702 8.62 -1.82 -39.50
CA LEU A 702 8.37 -3.20 -39.92
C LEU A 702 9.17 -3.51 -41.19
N ASP A 703 9.60 -4.76 -41.34
CA ASP A 703 10.09 -5.23 -42.63
C ASP A 703 8.89 -5.31 -43.62
N PRO A 704 9.09 -5.13 -44.94
CA PRO A 704 7.96 -5.04 -45.89
C PRO A 704 7.07 -6.29 -45.98
N GLU A 705 7.59 -7.46 -45.61
CA GLU A 705 6.77 -8.68 -45.47
C GLU A 705 5.88 -8.64 -44.21
N ASP A 706 6.36 -8.07 -43.10
CA ASP A 706 5.61 -7.92 -41.85
C ASP A 706 4.47 -6.89 -42.01
N ALA A 707 4.72 -5.81 -42.74
CA ALA A 707 3.72 -4.80 -43.09
C ALA A 707 2.50 -5.37 -43.84
N HIS A 708 2.69 -6.43 -44.65
CA HIS A 708 1.62 -7.10 -45.39
C HIS A 708 0.68 -7.94 -44.52
N PHE A 709 1.08 -8.32 -43.29
CA PHE A 709 0.22 -9.10 -42.40
C PHE A 709 -0.91 -8.25 -41.78
N TRP A 710 -1.84 -8.93 -41.09
CA TRP A 710 -2.96 -8.28 -40.43
C TRP A 710 -2.46 -7.49 -39.21
N GLN A 711 -2.47 -6.17 -39.30
CA GLN A 711 -2.06 -5.26 -38.23
C GLN A 711 -3.18 -5.09 -37.19
N PRO A 712 -2.86 -4.90 -35.89
CA PRO A 712 -3.88 -4.81 -34.84
C PRO A 712 -4.78 -3.59 -34.98
N GLU A 713 -4.29 -2.48 -35.55
CA GLU A 713 -5.07 -1.26 -35.80
C GLU A 713 -6.24 -1.47 -36.76
N TYR A 714 -6.17 -2.49 -37.63
CA TYR A 714 -7.27 -2.83 -38.53
C TYR A 714 -8.51 -3.29 -37.77
N ASN A 715 -8.37 -3.92 -36.59
CA ASN A 715 -9.49 -4.56 -35.90
C ASN A 715 -10.61 -3.57 -35.56
N GLN A 716 -10.28 -2.57 -34.74
CA GLN A 716 -11.24 -1.58 -34.28
C GLN A 716 -11.80 -0.76 -35.44
N ALA A 717 -10.96 -0.39 -36.42
CA ALA A 717 -11.39 0.42 -37.56
C ALA A 717 -12.39 -0.31 -38.47
N ILE A 718 -12.17 -1.60 -38.75
CA ILE A 718 -13.09 -2.43 -39.54
C ILE A 718 -14.42 -2.60 -38.80
N LEU A 719 -14.37 -2.87 -37.49
CA LEU A 719 -15.59 -3.02 -36.68
C LEU A 719 -16.34 -1.68 -36.56
N ASP A 720 -15.66 -0.55 -36.35
CA ASP A 720 -16.28 0.78 -36.33
C ASP A 720 -16.94 1.13 -37.67
N PHE A 721 -16.30 0.80 -38.80
CA PHE A 721 -16.90 0.95 -40.12
C PHE A 721 -18.18 0.10 -40.26
N PHE A 722 -18.12 -1.20 -40.00
CA PHE A 722 -19.29 -2.09 -40.08
C PHE A 722 -20.42 -1.66 -39.13
N ASN A 723 -20.08 -1.21 -37.92
CA ASN A 723 -21.02 -0.63 -36.95
C ASN A 723 -21.71 0.64 -37.47
N SER A 724 -21.04 1.42 -38.33
CA SER A 724 -21.58 2.68 -38.85
C SER A 724 -22.57 2.52 -40.01
N VAL A 725 -22.61 1.34 -40.65
CA VAL A 725 -23.43 1.06 -41.85
C VAL A 725 -24.44 -0.08 -41.67
N GLY A 726 -24.32 -0.90 -40.62
CA GLY A 726 -25.34 -1.88 -40.21
C GLY A 726 -26.66 -1.23 -39.78
N ARG A 727 -27.75 -2.01 -39.78
CA ARG A 727 -29.14 -1.51 -39.66
C ARG A 727 -29.87 -1.93 -38.39
#